data_AF-A0A4U5X9N8-F1
#
_entry.id   AF-A0A4U5X9N8-F1
#
_cell.length_a   1.000
_cell.length_b   1.000
_cell.length_c   1.000
_cell.angle_alpha   90.00
_cell.angle_beta   90.00
_cell.angle_gamma   90.00
#
_symmetry.space_group_name_H-M   'P 1'
#
loop_
_entity.id
_entity.type
_entity.pdbx_description
1 polymer ?
#
loop_
_entity_poly.entity_id
_entity_poly.type
_entity_poly.pdbx_seq_one_letter_code
_entity_poly.pdbx_strand_id
1 'polypeptide(L)'
;MSEESLNWREFLGRWQEEWVPRADEEAAGPAAFPPLGAPGAGETAIAAAEQRLGCRLPPSYRAFLAVSDGWHVGQAAGIYQLGGTADIGWFGDPYDLTPLYEGNLGDHPRREEVLLAGMWRRALRLETDSDMSYALLDPGDTGQDGEWALYVHKGWSGEPPDRYPSFRAYMEAMYRAFHADRAARPDFANATTRAQDDRVDRARVLALRGRHEEALPLLEEAASFGRPHSAALLTQLRQLNAPGDPLSYGMLVGDPRYLPDLLPVEAMAQANGTWRPDGDEHWLGMMAARGVPRSTAEAVLGGMRDGTYRYAPPGPWGRAVAEAREAARWGATDVAWRTLSEALPRWEAPGPSLIAPVGLLADPVLGPPVTPDRGRQILATPRAGHTGPGPEPVPDLDPPGLHWLTEPAVHGQPLDGYRCVWVEGVDPARLPALIGEEGARLSAPVNRFGARWRARGEREDTEPWEDRAVVAVGRGPEGWAFAFDGHSAGRMGRLIRSPAVAASGAGRAVVVWREPRSAFPDRHPAAFHLSVAERGEERYAFTVRGADVERSGAVPGALDPARLIDPDDSEPVRERRMLAALHTELGLSLPRFALTRGRLATFTTRSWTRAPRAGEPYAYLTFRVGRQRRDDRPA
;
A
#
# COMPACT_ATOMS: atom_id res chain seq x y z
N MET A 1 -24.13 20.96 12.27
CA MET A 1 -25.43 20.27 12.15
C MET A 1 -25.86 19.98 13.57
N SER A 2 -27.03 20.47 13.98
CA SER A 2 -27.56 20.30 15.33
C SER A 2 -27.70 18.81 15.65
N GLU A 3 -26.99 18.34 16.67
CA GLU A 3 -27.15 16.99 17.24
C GLU A 3 -28.58 16.85 17.75
N GLU A 4 -29.43 16.14 17.01
CA GLU A 4 -30.68 15.65 17.56
C GLU A 4 -30.33 14.76 18.77
N SER A 5 -30.87 15.13 19.93
CA SER A 5 -30.73 14.34 21.15
C SER A 5 -31.35 12.96 20.92
N LEU A 6 -30.60 11.89 21.21
CA LEU A 6 -31.09 10.52 21.09
C LEU A 6 -32.33 10.34 21.96
N ASN A 7 -33.44 9.91 21.36
CA ASN A 7 -34.63 9.53 22.11
C ASN A 7 -34.42 8.12 22.71
N TRP A 8 -33.95 8.07 23.96
CA TRP A 8 -33.68 6.81 24.66
C TRP A 8 -34.88 5.86 24.71
N ARG A 9 -36.11 6.37 24.85
CA ARG A 9 -37.32 5.53 24.91
C ARG A 9 -37.56 4.81 23.57
N GLU A 10 -37.40 5.51 22.46
CA GLU A 10 -37.55 4.92 21.12
C GLU A 10 -36.39 3.95 20.82
N PHE A 11 -35.16 4.34 21.14
CA PHE A 11 -33.97 3.51 20.90
C PHE A 11 -34.03 2.18 21.67
N LEU A 12 -34.30 2.23 22.98
CA LEU A 12 -34.41 1.03 23.81
C LEU A 12 -35.65 0.20 23.47
N GLY A 13 -36.77 0.86 23.15
CA GLY A 13 -37.98 0.18 22.68
C GLY A 13 -37.72 -0.63 21.41
N ARG A 14 -37.06 -0.03 20.42
CA ARG A 14 -36.65 -0.73 19.19
C ARG A 14 -35.70 -1.89 19.49
N TRP A 15 -34.70 -1.70 20.35
CA TRP A 15 -33.79 -2.79 20.71
C TRP A 15 -34.52 -3.94 21.40
N GLN A 16 -35.45 -3.65 22.32
CA GLN A 16 -36.30 -4.66 22.96
C GLN A 16 -37.15 -5.44 21.95
N GLU A 17 -37.77 -4.76 20.99
CA GLU A 17 -38.62 -5.38 19.96
C GLU A 17 -37.81 -6.25 18.99
N GLU A 18 -36.59 -5.84 18.66
CA GLU A 18 -35.71 -6.57 17.74
C GLU A 18 -34.91 -7.67 18.42
N TRP A 19 -34.95 -7.80 19.74
CA TRP A 19 -34.14 -8.74 20.50
C TRP A 19 -34.44 -10.20 20.15
N VAL A 20 -33.38 -10.92 19.79
CA VAL A 20 -33.41 -12.37 19.59
C VAL A 20 -32.27 -12.96 20.42
N PRO A 21 -32.48 -13.99 21.24
CA PRO A 21 -31.38 -14.63 21.96
C PRO A 21 -30.36 -15.29 21.03
N ARG A 22 -29.15 -15.56 21.52
CA ARG A 22 -28.20 -16.40 20.77
C ARG A 22 -28.63 -17.87 20.77
N ALA A 23 -28.11 -18.68 19.85
CA ALA A 23 -28.50 -20.09 19.71
C ALA A 23 -28.16 -20.94 20.97
N ASP A 24 -27.06 -20.63 21.66
CA ASP A 24 -26.68 -21.22 22.94
C ASP A 24 -27.58 -20.75 24.09
N GLU A 25 -28.06 -19.51 24.05
CA GLU A 25 -29.04 -18.96 25.00
C GLU A 25 -30.46 -19.52 24.76
N GLU A 26 -30.87 -19.75 23.50
CA GLU A 26 -32.15 -20.37 23.13
C GLU A 26 -32.28 -21.80 23.69
N ALA A 27 -31.17 -22.54 23.74
CA ALA A 27 -31.12 -23.89 24.30
C ALA A 27 -31.44 -23.95 25.81
N ALA A 28 -31.33 -22.82 26.53
CA ALA A 28 -31.69 -22.70 27.95
C ALA A 28 -33.22 -22.58 28.20
N GLY A 29 -34.04 -22.40 27.15
CA GLY A 29 -35.50 -22.46 27.18
C GLY A 29 -36.23 -21.10 27.22
N PRO A 30 -37.50 -21.02 26.76
CA PRO A 30 -38.24 -19.77 26.52
C PRO A 30 -38.73 -19.03 27.78
N ALA A 31 -38.63 -19.64 28.98
CA ALA A 31 -39.02 -19.00 30.25
C ALA A 31 -37.95 -18.05 30.82
N ALA A 32 -36.84 -17.83 30.10
CA ALA A 32 -35.61 -17.24 30.63
C ALA A 32 -35.31 -15.80 30.19
N PHE A 33 -36.15 -15.14 29.38
CA PHE A 33 -35.86 -13.79 28.89
C PHE A 33 -36.79 -12.74 29.54
N PRO A 34 -36.42 -12.18 30.70
CA PRO A 34 -37.05 -10.98 31.23
C PRO A 34 -36.89 -9.80 30.26
N PRO A 35 -37.67 -8.72 30.43
CA PRO A 35 -37.43 -7.46 29.71
C PRO A 35 -35.96 -7.06 29.82
N LEU A 36 -35.37 -6.55 28.74
CA LEU A 36 -33.97 -6.15 28.72
C LEU A 36 -33.70 -5.05 29.74
N GLY A 37 -34.67 -4.14 29.94
CA GLY A 37 -34.58 -3.02 30.87
C GLY A 37 -35.57 -3.11 32.03
N ALA A 38 -35.17 -2.55 33.17
CA ALA A 38 -36.08 -2.26 34.28
C ALA A 38 -36.85 -0.94 34.04
N PRO A 39 -37.98 -0.69 34.72
CA PRO A 39 -38.63 0.61 34.67
C PRO A 39 -37.65 1.75 34.99
N GLY A 40 -37.73 2.85 34.25
CA GLY A 40 -36.85 4.01 34.46
C GLY A 40 -36.86 4.55 35.88
N ALA A 41 -35.69 4.98 36.35
CA ALA A 41 -35.51 5.57 37.66
C ALA A 41 -36.21 6.93 37.75
N GLY A 42 -36.93 7.16 38.84
CA GLY A 42 -37.45 8.48 39.16
C GLY A 42 -36.33 9.49 39.44
N GLU A 43 -36.60 10.77 39.22
CA GLU A 43 -35.64 11.86 39.47
C GLU A 43 -35.06 11.84 40.90
N THR A 44 -35.86 11.43 41.88
CA THR A 44 -35.41 11.28 43.28
C THR A 44 -34.37 10.18 43.46
N ALA A 45 -34.50 9.06 42.74
CA ALA A 45 -33.54 7.95 42.79
C ALA A 45 -32.22 8.32 42.10
N ILE A 46 -32.31 9.00 40.95
CA ILE A 46 -31.13 9.51 40.22
C ILE A 46 -30.39 10.54 41.08
N ALA A 47 -31.11 11.51 41.67
CA ALA A 47 -30.51 12.51 42.55
C ALA A 47 -29.87 11.88 43.80
N ALA A 48 -30.48 10.83 44.37
CA ALA A 48 -29.90 10.09 45.49
C ALA A 48 -28.61 9.36 45.08
N ALA A 49 -28.57 8.77 43.87
CA ALA A 49 -27.35 8.16 43.34
C ALA A 49 -26.23 9.21 43.12
N GLU A 50 -26.55 10.36 42.55
CA GLU A 50 -25.59 11.47 42.39
C GLU A 50 -25.06 11.99 43.73
N GLN A 51 -25.94 12.14 44.72
CA GLN A 51 -25.54 12.53 46.07
C GLN A 51 -24.62 11.47 46.71
N ARG A 52 -24.93 10.18 46.52
CA ARG A 52 -24.11 9.07 47.01
C ARG A 52 -22.74 9.01 46.35
N LEU A 53 -22.66 9.31 45.05
CA LEU A 53 -21.42 9.34 44.27
C LEU A 53 -20.65 10.65 44.45
N GLY A 54 -21.28 11.72 44.95
CA GLY A 54 -20.67 13.03 45.15
C GLY A 54 -20.46 13.83 43.86
N CYS A 55 -21.10 13.44 42.76
CA CYS A 55 -20.99 14.10 41.47
C CYS A 55 -22.30 13.98 40.67
N ARG A 56 -22.50 14.90 39.73
CA ARG A 56 -23.62 14.83 38.78
C ARG A 56 -23.24 13.89 37.63
N LEU A 57 -24.12 12.96 37.28
CA LEU A 57 -23.89 12.01 36.18
C LEU A 57 -23.90 12.74 34.83
N PRO A 58 -23.18 12.22 33.81
CA PRO A 58 -23.15 12.84 32.50
C PRO A 58 -24.54 12.80 31.84
N PRO A 59 -24.88 13.80 31.00
CA PRO A 59 -26.24 14.00 30.49
C PRO A 59 -26.87 12.76 29.85
N SER A 60 -26.12 12.05 29.01
CA SER A 60 -26.61 10.87 28.29
C SER A 60 -26.92 9.70 29.23
N TYR A 61 -26.08 9.46 30.24
CA TYR A 61 -26.27 8.39 31.21
C TYR A 61 -27.43 8.70 32.17
N ARG A 62 -27.55 9.95 32.61
CA ARG A 62 -28.69 10.40 33.41
C ARG A 62 -30.02 10.22 32.66
N ALA A 63 -30.05 10.61 31.37
CA ALA A 63 -31.23 10.47 30.53
C ALA A 63 -31.58 9.00 30.25
N PHE A 64 -30.58 8.13 30.12
CA PHE A 64 -30.78 6.68 30.03
C PHE A 64 -31.43 6.13 31.31
N LEU A 65 -30.91 6.45 32.49
CA LEU A 65 -31.44 5.96 33.77
C LEU A 65 -32.90 6.38 33.99
N ALA A 66 -33.28 7.58 33.52
CA ALA A 66 -34.67 8.05 33.57
C ALA A 66 -35.63 7.23 32.69
N VAL A 67 -35.11 6.48 31.71
CA VAL A 67 -35.88 5.59 30.83
C VAL A 67 -35.77 4.13 31.26
N SER A 68 -34.59 3.68 31.71
CA SER A 68 -34.31 2.30 32.14
C SER A 68 -33.33 2.26 33.31
N ASP A 69 -33.74 1.73 34.46
CA ASP A 69 -32.89 1.60 35.66
C ASP A 69 -32.06 0.31 35.63
N GLY A 70 -31.17 0.21 34.62
CA GLY A 70 -30.41 -1.00 34.29
C GLY A 70 -30.83 -1.59 32.95
N TRP A 71 -29.93 -2.33 32.30
CA TRP A 71 -30.15 -2.87 30.96
C TRP A 71 -29.31 -4.11 30.66
N HIS A 72 -29.92 -5.12 30.03
CA HIS A 72 -29.26 -6.29 29.50
C HIS A 72 -28.70 -6.01 28.10
N VAL A 73 -27.38 -5.99 27.99
CA VAL A 73 -26.63 -5.65 26.76
C VAL A 73 -26.36 -6.90 25.92
N GLY A 74 -26.23 -8.06 26.57
CA GLY A 74 -25.88 -9.34 25.96
C GLY A 74 -24.37 -9.54 25.78
N GLN A 75 -23.96 -10.75 25.38
CA GLN A 75 -22.54 -11.16 25.44
C GLN A 75 -21.57 -10.47 24.46
N ALA A 76 -22.03 -9.58 23.59
CA ALA A 76 -21.24 -9.07 22.47
C ALA A 76 -19.97 -8.28 22.86
N ALA A 77 -19.87 -7.77 24.10
CA ALA A 77 -18.70 -7.05 24.59
C ALA A 77 -18.17 -7.55 25.94
N GLY A 78 -18.58 -8.74 26.37
CA GLY A 78 -18.25 -9.27 27.70
C GLY A 78 -19.00 -8.61 28.86
N ILE A 79 -19.74 -7.51 28.61
CA ILE A 79 -20.64 -6.87 29.57
C ILE A 79 -22.06 -7.36 29.32
N TYR A 80 -22.60 -8.18 30.22
CA TYR A 80 -23.92 -8.79 30.06
C TYR A 80 -25.03 -7.89 30.57
N GLN A 81 -24.80 -7.23 31.72
CA GLN A 81 -25.80 -6.39 32.36
C GLN A 81 -25.19 -5.11 32.92
N LEU A 82 -25.88 -3.99 32.66
CA LEU A 82 -25.65 -2.69 33.27
C LEU A 82 -26.57 -2.53 34.49
N GLY A 83 -25.99 -2.05 35.59
CA GLY A 83 -26.69 -1.81 36.84
C GLY A 83 -27.56 -0.56 36.81
N GLY A 84 -28.53 -0.51 37.73
CA GLY A 84 -29.34 0.67 37.97
C GLY A 84 -28.66 1.68 38.90
N THR A 85 -29.40 2.73 39.26
CA THR A 85 -29.02 3.79 40.21
C THR A 85 -28.56 3.26 41.56
N ALA A 86 -29.05 2.10 42.00
CA ALA A 86 -28.65 1.44 43.24
C ALA A 86 -27.31 0.69 43.14
N ASP A 87 -26.97 0.18 41.96
CA ASP A 87 -25.88 -0.78 41.76
C ASP A 87 -24.55 -0.12 41.36
N ILE A 88 -24.60 1.07 40.77
CA ILE A 88 -23.40 1.80 40.32
C ILE A 88 -22.54 2.30 41.49
N GLY A 89 -21.23 2.23 41.33
CA GLY A 89 -20.26 2.62 42.36
C GLY A 89 -18.87 2.84 41.79
N TRP A 90 -17.98 3.46 42.56
CA TRP A 90 -16.59 3.69 42.14
C TRP A 90 -15.84 2.37 41.98
N PHE A 91 -15.07 2.25 40.90
CA PHE A 91 -14.28 1.04 40.63
C PHE A 91 -13.17 0.87 41.67
N GLY A 92 -12.44 1.95 41.98
CA GLY A 92 -11.47 1.99 43.08
C GLY A 92 -10.17 1.22 42.84
N ASP A 93 -9.86 0.90 41.59
CA ASP A 93 -8.65 0.18 41.17
C ASP A 93 -8.34 -1.11 41.96
N PRO A 94 -9.25 -2.10 42.00
CA PRO A 94 -9.11 -3.29 42.84
C PRO A 94 -7.97 -4.23 42.40
N TYR A 95 -7.37 -3.98 41.23
CA TYR A 95 -6.31 -4.80 40.63
C TYR A 95 -4.97 -4.06 40.53
N ASP A 96 -4.84 -2.89 41.16
CA ASP A 96 -3.62 -2.07 41.13
C ASP A 96 -3.12 -1.78 39.69
N LEU A 97 -4.04 -1.46 38.78
CA LEU A 97 -3.75 -1.14 37.39
C LEU A 97 -3.23 0.29 37.23
N THR A 98 -3.61 1.24 38.09
CA THR A 98 -3.08 2.61 37.99
C THR A 98 -1.55 2.65 38.09
N PRO A 99 -0.89 2.06 39.11
CA PRO A 99 0.57 2.02 39.18
C PRO A 99 1.24 1.37 37.96
N LEU A 100 0.61 0.33 37.39
CA LEU A 100 1.12 -0.34 36.19
C LEU A 100 1.12 0.59 34.98
N TYR A 101 0.02 1.28 34.73
CA TYR A 101 -0.09 2.20 33.59
C TYR A 101 0.72 3.49 33.81
N GLU A 102 0.75 4.03 35.03
CA GLU A 102 1.58 5.19 35.39
C GLU A 102 3.08 4.88 35.20
N GLY A 103 3.52 3.68 35.60
CA GLY A 103 4.91 3.24 35.44
C GLY A 103 5.35 3.04 33.99
N ASN A 104 4.39 2.89 33.06
CA ASN A 104 4.64 2.75 31.63
C ASN A 104 4.55 4.09 30.86
N LEU A 105 4.23 5.20 31.54
CA LEU A 105 4.28 6.52 30.92
C LEU A 105 5.72 6.87 30.58
N GLY A 106 5.99 7.19 29.31
CA GLY A 106 7.28 7.71 28.89
C GLY A 106 7.53 9.13 29.42
N ASP A 107 8.71 9.69 29.15
CA ASP A 107 9.09 11.02 29.66
C ASP A 107 8.12 12.14 29.23
N HIS A 108 7.45 11.98 28.09
CA HIS A 108 6.55 12.99 27.49
C HIS A 108 5.21 12.32 27.10
N PRO A 109 4.39 11.91 28.08
CA PRO A 109 3.20 11.13 27.81
C PRO A 109 2.13 11.98 27.12
N ARG A 110 1.39 11.36 26.20
CA ARG A 110 0.23 11.97 25.59
C ARG A 110 -0.88 12.12 26.64
N ARG A 111 -1.74 13.12 26.45
CA ARG A 111 -2.90 13.36 27.32
C ARG A 111 -3.76 12.10 27.51
N GLU A 112 -3.99 11.37 26.44
CA GLU A 112 -4.78 10.12 26.45
C GLU A 112 -4.16 9.05 27.35
N GLU A 113 -2.82 8.92 27.36
CA GLU A 113 -2.10 7.96 28.19
C GLU A 113 -2.21 8.33 29.67
N VAL A 114 -2.12 9.62 30.00
CA VAL A 114 -2.30 10.13 31.37
C VAL A 114 -3.75 9.94 31.85
N LEU A 115 -4.72 10.18 30.97
CA LEU A 115 -6.13 9.94 31.27
C LEU A 115 -6.37 8.46 31.56
N LEU A 116 -5.92 7.56 30.67
CA LEU A 116 -6.05 6.12 30.84
C LEU A 116 -5.38 5.62 32.12
N ALA A 117 -4.17 6.09 32.45
CA ALA A 117 -3.46 5.64 33.65
C ALA A 117 -4.21 5.98 34.94
N GLY A 118 -4.79 7.18 35.02
CA GLY A 118 -5.53 7.60 36.21
C GLY A 118 -7.01 7.16 36.25
N MET A 119 -7.55 6.63 35.13
CA MET A 119 -8.94 6.21 35.00
C MET A 119 -9.32 5.14 36.04
N TRP A 120 -8.44 4.16 36.30
CA TRP A 120 -8.76 3.00 37.16
C TRP A 120 -9.19 3.37 38.58
N ARG A 121 -8.60 4.41 39.19
CA ARG A 121 -8.96 4.85 40.56
C ARG A 121 -10.24 5.66 40.62
N ARG A 122 -10.57 6.39 39.55
CA ARG A 122 -11.60 7.44 39.57
C ARG A 122 -12.82 7.13 38.71
N ALA A 123 -12.80 6.06 37.92
CA ALA A 123 -13.92 5.72 37.07
C ALA A 123 -15.06 5.06 37.86
N LEU A 124 -16.27 5.34 37.40
CA LEU A 124 -17.52 4.76 37.89
C LEU A 124 -17.76 3.42 37.17
N ARG A 125 -17.95 2.35 37.93
CA ARG A 125 -18.30 1.03 37.42
C ARG A 125 -19.80 0.95 37.12
N LEU A 126 -20.15 0.52 35.91
CA LEU A 126 -21.55 0.45 35.44
C LEU A 126 -22.11 -0.98 35.38
N GLU A 127 -21.27 -1.98 35.17
CA GLU A 127 -21.69 -3.36 35.01
C GLU A 127 -22.02 -4.07 36.33
N THR A 128 -23.00 -4.98 36.28
CA THR A 128 -23.36 -5.89 37.38
C THR A 128 -23.09 -7.36 37.05
N ASP A 129 -23.05 -7.70 35.76
CA ASP A 129 -22.73 -9.04 35.27
C ASP A 129 -21.87 -8.95 33.99
N SER A 130 -20.76 -9.69 33.97
CA SER A 130 -19.75 -9.66 32.91
C SER A 130 -18.80 -10.88 32.95
N ASP A 131 -18.02 -11.09 31.90
CA ASP A 131 -17.00 -12.14 31.77
C ASP A 131 -15.61 -11.73 32.27
N MET A 132 -15.53 -11.06 33.44
CA MET A 132 -14.33 -10.34 33.89
C MET A 132 -13.98 -9.14 32.99
N SER A 133 -15.01 -8.56 32.37
CA SER A 133 -14.94 -7.27 31.68
C SER A 133 -15.56 -6.16 32.53
N TYR A 134 -15.05 -4.93 32.40
CA TYR A 134 -15.47 -3.79 33.21
C TYR A 134 -15.87 -2.61 32.32
N ALA A 135 -17.05 -2.04 32.55
CA ALA A 135 -17.55 -0.84 31.88
C ALA A 135 -17.36 0.36 32.81
N LEU A 136 -16.33 1.17 32.54
CA LEU A 136 -15.80 2.19 33.43
C LEU A 136 -16.03 3.59 32.85
N LEU A 137 -16.88 4.39 33.49
CA LEU A 137 -17.21 5.74 33.08
C LEU A 137 -16.34 6.77 33.82
N ASP A 138 -15.51 7.52 33.12
CA ASP A 138 -14.45 8.32 33.72
C ASP A 138 -14.78 9.83 33.80
N PRO A 139 -15.04 10.39 34.99
CA PRO A 139 -15.26 11.83 35.16
C PRO A 139 -14.02 12.69 34.86
N GLY A 140 -12.80 12.12 34.91
CA GLY A 140 -11.58 12.83 34.56
C GLY A 140 -11.39 13.02 33.05
N ASP A 141 -12.09 12.25 32.24
CA ASP A 141 -12.07 12.32 30.78
C ASP A 141 -13.41 12.85 30.25
N THR A 142 -13.64 14.14 30.51
CA THR A 142 -14.87 14.84 30.15
C THR A 142 -14.71 15.59 28.82
N GLY A 143 -15.65 15.37 27.89
CA GLY A 143 -15.78 16.08 26.63
C GLY A 143 -16.32 17.52 26.79
N GLN A 144 -16.32 18.28 25.70
CA GLN A 144 -16.84 19.68 25.70
C GLN A 144 -18.36 19.75 25.92
N ASP A 145 -19.05 18.66 25.65
CA ASP A 145 -20.49 18.43 25.85
C ASP A 145 -20.85 18.07 27.30
N GLY A 146 -19.86 17.87 28.17
CA GLY A 146 -20.05 17.39 29.54
C GLY A 146 -20.28 15.88 29.65
N GLU A 147 -20.11 15.13 28.55
CA GLU A 147 -20.12 13.68 28.56
C GLU A 147 -18.79 13.13 29.10
N TRP A 148 -18.87 12.00 29.80
CA TRP A 148 -17.70 11.29 30.30
C TRP A 148 -17.37 10.14 29.37
N ALA A 149 -16.09 9.95 29.06
CA ALA A 149 -15.65 8.80 28.28
C ALA A 149 -15.94 7.49 29.04
N LEU A 150 -16.37 6.47 28.29
CA LEU A 150 -16.59 5.12 28.81
C LEU A 150 -15.48 4.21 28.28
N TYR A 151 -14.83 3.48 29.18
CA TYR A 151 -13.80 2.50 28.86
C TYR A 151 -14.33 1.09 29.10
N VAL A 152 -14.12 0.18 28.16
CA VAL A 152 -14.39 -1.24 28.34
C VAL A 152 -13.06 -1.97 28.47
N HIS A 153 -12.78 -2.49 29.66
CA HIS A 153 -11.59 -3.30 29.90
C HIS A 153 -11.93 -4.78 29.97
N LYS A 154 -11.28 -5.61 29.16
CA LYS A 154 -11.43 -7.07 29.18
C LYS A 154 -10.23 -7.69 29.90
N GLY A 155 -10.43 -8.11 31.16
CA GLY A 155 -9.34 -8.58 32.03
C GLY A 155 -8.58 -9.82 31.52
N TRP A 156 -9.18 -10.56 30.59
CA TRP A 156 -8.60 -11.77 29.98
C TRP A 156 -7.85 -11.51 28.67
N SER A 157 -8.02 -10.33 28.05
CA SER A 157 -7.51 -10.07 26.69
C SER A 157 -6.01 -9.72 26.65
N GLY A 158 -5.50 -9.11 27.71
CA GLY A 158 -4.17 -8.46 27.70
C GLY A 158 -4.10 -7.20 26.82
N GLU A 159 -5.21 -6.76 26.24
CA GLU A 159 -5.32 -5.56 25.40
C GLU A 159 -5.63 -4.32 26.26
N PRO A 160 -5.24 -3.10 25.80
CA PRO A 160 -5.66 -1.87 26.44
C PRO A 160 -7.20 -1.71 26.37
N PRO A 161 -7.84 -0.97 27.32
CA PRO A 161 -9.28 -0.75 27.30
C PRO A 161 -9.78 -0.04 26.03
N ASP A 162 -10.94 -0.47 25.52
CA ASP A 162 -11.65 0.18 24.42
C ASP A 162 -12.30 1.48 24.92
N ARG A 163 -11.91 2.64 24.36
CA ARG A 163 -12.45 3.95 24.76
C ARG A 163 -13.60 4.39 23.85
N TYR A 164 -14.74 4.73 24.45
CA TYR A 164 -15.89 5.38 23.84
C TYR A 164 -16.00 6.83 24.35
N PRO A 165 -16.37 7.81 23.50
CA PRO A 165 -16.42 9.21 23.91
C PRO A 165 -17.54 9.52 24.91
N SER A 166 -18.58 8.68 25.01
CA SER A 166 -19.70 8.84 25.94
C SER A 166 -20.42 7.52 26.21
N PHE A 167 -21.26 7.49 27.25
CA PHE A 167 -22.16 6.35 27.50
C PHE A 167 -23.11 6.09 26.33
N ARG A 168 -23.63 7.16 25.69
CA ARG A 168 -24.43 7.05 24.47
C ARG A 168 -23.67 6.31 23.35
N ALA A 169 -22.43 6.71 23.08
CA ALA A 169 -21.64 6.10 22.02
C ALA A 169 -21.39 4.60 22.26
N TYR A 170 -21.18 4.22 23.54
CA TYR A 170 -21.10 2.82 23.94
C TYR A 170 -22.42 2.07 23.64
N MET A 171 -23.57 2.60 24.05
CA MET A 171 -24.87 1.95 23.81
C MET A 171 -25.20 1.78 22.32
N GLU A 172 -24.90 2.79 21.49
CA GLU A 172 -25.06 2.68 20.04
C GLU A 172 -24.11 1.63 19.43
N ALA A 173 -22.88 1.51 19.95
CA ALA A 173 -21.93 0.47 19.53
C ALA A 173 -22.40 -0.94 19.95
N MET A 174 -22.96 -1.10 21.14
CA MET A 174 -23.50 -2.37 21.61
C MET A 174 -24.71 -2.81 20.80
N TYR A 175 -25.58 -1.87 20.43
CA TYR A 175 -26.70 -2.15 19.53
C TYR A 175 -26.23 -2.64 18.16
N ARG A 176 -25.21 -1.98 17.58
CA ARG A 176 -24.57 -2.43 16.33
C ARG A 176 -23.97 -3.83 16.48
N ALA A 177 -23.25 -4.09 17.57
CA ALA A 177 -22.64 -5.39 17.85
C ALA A 177 -23.68 -6.51 18.01
N PHE A 178 -24.80 -6.24 18.69
CA PHE A 178 -25.95 -7.14 18.80
C PHE A 178 -26.47 -7.58 17.42
N HIS A 179 -26.63 -6.62 16.50
CA HIS A 179 -27.04 -6.90 15.13
C HIS A 179 -25.97 -7.65 14.32
N ALA A 180 -24.70 -7.23 14.44
CA ALA A 180 -23.58 -7.83 13.71
C ALA A 180 -23.38 -9.30 14.08
N ASP A 181 -23.49 -9.65 15.36
CA ASP A 181 -23.43 -11.01 15.86
C ASP A 181 -24.51 -11.93 15.27
N ARG A 182 -25.70 -11.37 15.01
CA ARG A 182 -26.84 -12.10 14.43
C ARG A 182 -26.89 -12.02 12.91
N ALA A 183 -25.95 -11.34 12.27
CA ALA A 183 -26.01 -11.11 10.82
C ALA A 183 -25.93 -12.39 9.97
N ALA A 184 -25.31 -13.46 10.51
CA ALA A 184 -25.24 -14.76 9.85
C ALA A 184 -26.55 -15.57 9.93
N ARG A 185 -27.49 -15.18 10.81
CA ARG A 185 -28.79 -15.86 10.99
C ARG A 185 -29.75 -15.47 9.85
N PRO A 186 -30.21 -16.43 9.02
CA PRO A 186 -31.11 -16.12 7.91
C PRO A 186 -32.49 -15.57 8.33
N ASP A 187 -32.94 -15.93 9.54
CA ASP A 187 -34.21 -15.52 10.13
C ASP A 187 -34.17 -14.15 10.81
N PHE A 188 -32.98 -13.55 10.98
CA PHE A 188 -32.81 -12.25 11.64
C PHE A 188 -33.00 -11.08 10.66
N ALA A 189 -34.26 -10.81 10.32
CA ALA A 189 -34.66 -9.73 9.41
C ALA A 189 -35.70 -8.78 10.03
N ASN A 190 -35.26 -7.59 10.43
CA ASN A 190 -36.08 -6.55 11.05
C ASN A 190 -36.00 -5.23 10.28
N ALA A 191 -36.65 -4.17 10.81
CA ALA A 191 -36.66 -2.86 10.16
C ALA A 191 -35.25 -2.25 10.08
N THR A 192 -34.45 -2.41 11.14
CA THR A 192 -33.06 -1.95 11.16
C THR A 192 -32.22 -2.66 10.11
N THR A 193 -32.26 -3.99 10.03
CA THR A 193 -31.46 -4.75 9.06
C THR A 193 -31.84 -4.40 7.62
N ARG A 194 -33.14 -4.26 7.31
CA ARG A 194 -33.60 -3.83 5.98
C ARG A 194 -33.10 -2.43 5.61
N ALA A 195 -33.17 -1.49 6.55
CA ALA A 195 -32.67 -0.14 6.33
C ALA A 195 -31.14 -0.11 6.14
N GLN A 196 -30.40 -1.04 6.74
CA GLN A 196 -28.96 -1.17 6.52
C GLN A 196 -28.64 -1.85 5.18
N ASP A 197 -29.42 -2.84 4.77
CA ASP A 197 -29.29 -3.48 3.46
C ASP A 197 -29.56 -2.46 2.32
N ASP A 198 -30.59 -1.62 2.46
CA ASP A 198 -30.86 -0.49 1.55
C ASP A 198 -29.68 0.50 1.48
N ARG A 199 -28.98 0.72 2.60
CA ARG A 199 -27.76 1.56 2.62
C ARG A 199 -26.63 0.90 1.84
N VAL A 200 -26.44 -0.42 1.95
CA VAL A 200 -25.43 -1.15 1.16
C VAL A 200 -25.73 -1.02 -0.32
N ASP A 201 -26.98 -1.24 -0.73
CA ASP A 201 -27.39 -1.13 -2.14
C ASP A 201 -27.19 0.29 -2.67
N ARG A 202 -27.60 1.30 -1.90
CA ARG A 202 -27.39 2.71 -2.25
C ARG A 202 -25.91 3.05 -2.36
N ALA A 203 -25.09 2.61 -1.41
CA ALA A 203 -23.65 2.87 -1.39
C ALA A 203 -22.95 2.21 -2.58
N ARG A 204 -23.33 0.98 -2.92
CA ARG A 204 -22.84 0.29 -4.11
C ARG A 204 -23.13 1.09 -5.38
N VAL A 205 -24.37 1.55 -5.56
CA VAL A 205 -24.75 2.38 -6.72
C VAL A 205 -23.99 3.71 -6.74
N LEU A 206 -23.81 4.37 -5.60
CA LEU A 206 -23.01 5.60 -5.50
C LEU A 206 -21.56 5.36 -5.91
N ALA A 207 -20.93 4.29 -5.42
CA ALA A 207 -19.56 3.93 -5.77
C ALA A 207 -19.39 3.63 -7.27
N LEU A 208 -20.34 2.92 -7.89
CA LEU A 208 -20.32 2.65 -9.34
C LEU A 208 -20.57 3.90 -10.20
N ARG A 209 -21.23 4.92 -9.65
CA ARG A 209 -21.41 6.25 -10.29
C ARG A 209 -20.22 7.20 -10.07
N GLY A 210 -19.14 6.75 -9.44
CA GLY A 210 -17.99 7.61 -9.12
C GLY A 210 -18.11 8.39 -7.80
N ARG A 211 -19.23 8.30 -7.08
CA ARG A 211 -19.52 9.04 -5.84
C ARG A 211 -19.08 8.23 -4.60
N HIS A 212 -17.83 7.79 -4.61
CA HIS A 212 -17.28 6.88 -3.61
C HIS A 212 -17.16 7.51 -2.21
N GLU A 213 -16.92 8.82 -2.13
CA GLU A 213 -16.87 9.56 -0.85
C GLU A 213 -18.22 9.55 -0.13
N GLU A 214 -19.32 9.60 -0.88
CA GLU A 214 -20.68 9.49 -0.32
C GLU A 214 -21.07 8.04 0.00
N ALA A 215 -20.47 7.07 -0.71
CA ALA A 215 -20.66 5.65 -0.42
C ALA A 215 -19.95 5.22 0.87
N LEU A 216 -18.80 5.82 1.18
CA LEU A 216 -17.95 5.44 2.30
C LEU A 216 -18.69 5.43 3.66
N PRO A 217 -19.32 6.53 4.13
CA PRO A 217 -19.98 6.53 5.43
C PRO A 217 -21.20 5.59 5.49
N LEU A 218 -21.87 5.35 4.37
CA LEU A 218 -22.98 4.39 4.31
C LEU A 218 -22.49 2.95 4.49
N LEU A 219 -21.34 2.61 3.91
CA LEU A 219 -20.72 1.29 4.07
C LEU A 219 -20.09 1.12 5.45
N GLU A 220 -19.52 2.17 6.04
CA GLU A 220 -19.01 2.13 7.41
C GLU A 220 -20.12 1.86 8.42
N GLU A 221 -21.25 2.57 8.28
CA GLU A 221 -22.43 2.31 9.09
C GLU A 221 -22.94 0.88 8.88
N ALA A 222 -23.21 0.45 7.64
CA ALA A 222 -23.73 -0.89 7.39
C ALA A 222 -22.77 -2.03 7.82
N ALA A 223 -21.45 -1.82 7.67
CA ALA A 223 -20.43 -2.78 8.13
C ALA A 223 -20.41 -2.90 9.65
N SER A 224 -20.69 -1.83 10.39
CA SER A 224 -20.81 -1.89 11.85
C SER A 224 -21.98 -2.77 12.32
N PHE A 225 -23.02 -2.95 11.50
CA PHE A 225 -24.13 -3.88 11.71
C PHE A 225 -23.87 -5.28 11.14
N GLY A 226 -22.66 -5.56 10.64
CA GLY A 226 -22.28 -6.85 10.04
C GLY A 226 -23.05 -7.19 8.76
N ARG A 227 -23.63 -6.20 8.06
CA ARG A 227 -24.51 -6.49 6.92
C ARG A 227 -23.77 -7.17 5.76
N PRO A 228 -24.43 -8.08 5.02
CA PRO A 228 -23.82 -8.73 3.86
C PRO A 228 -23.21 -7.72 2.87
N HIS A 229 -22.09 -8.10 2.26
CA HIS A 229 -21.31 -7.31 1.28
C HIS A 229 -20.67 -6.01 1.79
N SER A 230 -21.21 -5.36 2.83
CA SER A 230 -20.75 -4.06 3.34
C SER A 230 -19.24 -4.00 3.59
N ALA A 231 -18.70 -4.96 4.34
CA ALA A 231 -17.28 -5.04 4.65
C ALA A 231 -16.41 -5.23 3.40
N ALA A 232 -16.80 -6.11 2.48
CA ALA A 232 -16.05 -6.36 1.24
C ALA A 232 -16.03 -5.12 0.31
N LEU A 233 -17.14 -4.38 0.24
CA LEU A 233 -17.22 -3.14 -0.52
C LEU A 233 -16.40 -2.03 0.14
N LEU A 234 -16.48 -1.90 1.46
CA LEU A 234 -15.70 -0.94 2.25
C LEU A 234 -14.19 -1.20 2.10
N THR A 235 -13.78 -2.47 2.14
CA THR A 235 -12.40 -2.89 1.90
C THR A 235 -11.90 -2.42 0.54
N GLN A 236 -12.69 -2.56 -0.54
CA GLN A 236 -12.28 -2.08 -1.88
C GLN A 236 -12.05 -0.57 -1.92
N LEU A 237 -12.95 0.21 -1.29
CA LEU A 237 -12.80 1.66 -1.22
C LEU A 237 -11.52 2.05 -0.47
N ARG A 238 -11.27 1.42 0.69
CA ARG A 238 -10.07 1.68 1.50
C ARG A 238 -8.80 1.29 0.76
N GLN A 239 -8.80 0.13 0.12
CA GLN A 239 -7.63 -0.38 -0.59
C GLN A 239 -7.24 0.47 -1.81
N LEU A 240 -8.21 1.02 -2.55
CA LEU A 240 -7.93 1.92 -3.67
C LEU A 240 -7.59 3.35 -3.20
N ASN A 241 -8.08 3.79 -2.04
CA ASN A 241 -7.68 5.07 -1.45
C ASN A 241 -6.26 5.04 -0.89
N ALA A 242 -5.83 3.91 -0.36
CA ALA A 242 -4.48 3.68 0.18
C ALA A 242 -3.93 2.32 -0.28
N PRO A 243 -3.45 2.19 -1.53
CA PRO A 243 -2.88 0.96 -2.05
C PRO A 243 -1.57 0.63 -1.30
N GLY A 244 -1.59 -0.38 -0.44
CA GLY A 244 -0.40 -0.78 0.31
C GLY A 244 -0.66 -1.86 1.35
N ASP A 245 -1.76 -1.74 2.11
CA ASP A 245 -2.13 -2.71 3.13
C ASP A 245 -3.14 -3.72 2.56
N PRO A 246 -2.77 -5.00 2.44
CA PRO A 246 -3.68 -6.04 2.01
C PRO A 246 -4.72 -6.28 3.11
N LEU A 247 -5.98 -6.10 2.73
CA LEU A 247 -7.14 -6.32 3.59
C LEU A 247 -7.80 -7.65 3.21
N SER A 248 -8.31 -8.37 4.22
CA SER A 248 -9.02 -9.64 4.03
C SER A 248 -10.41 -9.41 3.43
N TYR A 249 -10.81 -10.25 2.48
CA TYR A 249 -12.16 -10.31 1.92
C TYR A 249 -13.01 -11.44 2.55
N GLY A 250 -12.48 -12.12 3.57
CA GLY A 250 -13.18 -13.15 4.33
C GLY A 250 -13.59 -14.33 3.44
N MET A 251 -14.83 -14.81 3.58
CA MET A 251 -15.34 -15.96 2.80
C MET A 251 -15.58 -15.63 1.32
N LEU A 252 -15.58 -14.35 0.94
CA LEU A 252 -15.86 -13.94 -0.45
C LEU A 252 -14.80 -14.44 -1.44
N VAL A 253 -13.56 -14.63 -0.98
CA VAL A 253 -12.45 -15.14 -1.79
C VAL A 253 -12.70 -16.56 -2.31
N GLY A 254 -13.55 -17.35 -1.64
CA GLY A 254 -13.95 -18.69 -2.05
C GLY A 254 -15.01 -18.73 -3.16
N ASP A 255 -15.68 -17.61 -3.45
CA ASP A 255 -16.67 -17.55 -4.53
C ASP A 255 -15.96 -17.45 -5.90
N PRO A 256 -16.17 -18.41 -6.82
CA PRO A 256 -15.50 -18.44 -8.12
C PRO A 256 -15.71 -17.17 -8.96
N ARG A 257 -16.78 -16.40 -8.73
CA ARG A 257 -17.06 -15.15 -9.44
C ARG A 257 -16.07 -14.04 -9.10
N TYR A 258 -15.55 -14.02 -7.87
CA TYR A 258 -14.67 -12.95 -7.36
C TYR A 258 -13.22 -13.42 -7.18
N LEU A 259 -13.00 -14.73 -7.14
CA LEU A 259 -11.69 -15.35 -6.96
C LEU A 259 -10.58 -14.73 -7.84
N PRO A 260 -10.79 -14.46 -9.16
CA PRO A 260 -9.75 -13.87 -10.01
C PRO A 260 -9.28 -12.46 -9.58
N ASP A 261 -10.13 -11.69 -8.89
CA ASP A 261 -9.82 -10.34 -8.43
C ASP A 261 -9.33 -10.32 -6.98
N LEU A 262 -9.87 -11.18 -6.11
CA LEU A 262 -9.63 -11.12 -4.66
C LEU A 262 -8.44 -11.96 -4.19
N LEU A 263 -8.32 -13.21 -4.66
CA LEU A 263 -7.27 -14.13 -4.22
C LEU A 263 -5.84 -13.58 -4.48
N PRO A 264 -5.54 -13.01 -5.66
CA PRO A 264 -4.21 -12.45 -5.93
C PRO A 264 -3.86 -11.29 -5.00
N VAL A 265 -4.86 -10.47 -4.65
CA VAL A 265 -4.71 -9.30 -3.79
C VAL A 265 -4.41 -9.72 -2.34
N GLU A 266 -5.09 -10.75 -1.82
CA GLU A 266 -4.76 -11.32 -0.50
C GLU A 266 -3.38 -12.00 -0.52
N ALA A 267 -3.02 -12.66 -1.63
CA ALA A 267 -1.72 -13.33 -1.77
C ALA A 267 -0.53 -12.35 -1.84
N MET A 268 -0.74 -11.08 -2.22
CA MET A 268 0.32 -10.04 -2.25
C MET A 268 1.01 -9.88 -0.90
N ALA A 269 0.25 -9.89 0.20
CA ALA A 269 0.78 -9.78 1.55
C ALA A 269 1.81 -10.88 1.81
N GLN A 270 1.35 -12.11 1.59
CA GLN A 270 2.11 -13.33 1.82
C GLN A 270 3.35 -13.38 0.94
N ALA A 271 3.22 -13.01 -0.34
CA ALA A 271 4.33 -13.02 -1.29
C ALA A 271 5.43 -11.99 -0.96
N ASN A 272 5.08 -10.84 -0.37
CA ASN A 272 6.02 -9.80 0.00
C ASN A 272 6.77 -10.09 1.32
N GLY A 273 6.49 -11.21 1.97
CA GLY A 273 7.22 -11.64 3.18
C GLY A 273 6.85 -10.85 4.45
N THR A 274 5.69 -10.19 4.48
CA THR A 274 5.12 -9.66 5.75
C THR A 274 4.73 -10.78 6.71
N TRP A 275 4.65 -12.03 6.23
CA TRP A 275 4.42 -13.23 7.01
C TRP A 275 5.62 -14.18 7.00
N ARG A 276 5.84 -14.86 8.14
CA ARG A 276 7.02 -15.74 8.37
C ARG A 276 7.06 -16.92 7.39
N PRO A 277 8.23 -17.57 7.17
CA PRO A 277 8.38 -18.73 6.27
C PRO A 277 7.42 -19.91 6.54
N ASP A 278 7.04 -20.14 7.80
CA ASP A 278 6.03 -21.16 8.17
C ASP A 278 4.58 -20.71 7.90
N GLY A 279 4.40 -19.47 7.44
CA GLY A 279 3.12 -18.83 7.17
C GLY A 279 2.45 -19.31 5.89
N ASP A 280 3.17 -19.93 4.95
CA ASP A 280 2.57 -20.39 3.69
C ASP A 280 1.59 -21.53 3.90
N GLU A 281 1.99 -22.56 4.63
CA GLU A 281 1.10 -23.69 4.94
C GLU A 281 -0.12 -23.22 5.73
N HIS A 282 0.07 -22.29 6.66
CA HIS A 282 -1.03 -21.68 7.39
C HIS A 282 -1.95 -20.88 6.47
N TRP A 283 -1.40 -20.05 5.59
CA TRP A 283 -2.19 -19.24 4.65
C TRP A 283 -2.95 -20.13 3.65
N LEU A 284 -2.32 -21.19 3.13
CA LEU A 284 -2.95 -22.17 2.25
C LEU A 284 -4.07 -22.93 2.97
N GLY A 285 -3.85 -23.32 4.23
CA GLY A 285 -4.88 -23.93 5.07
C GLY A 285 -6.07 -22.99 5.31
N MET A 286 -5.80 -21.71 5.58
CA MET A 286 -6.81 -20.67 5.74
C MET A 286 -7.62 -20.45 4.44
N MET A 287 -6.96 -20.38 3.29
CA MET A 287 -7.63 -20.25 1.98
C MET A 287 -8.49 -21.47 1.66
N ALA A 288 -8.00 -22.67 1.95
CA ALA A 288 -8.76 -23.92 1.78
C ALA A 288 -10.01 -23.94 2.68
N ALA A 289 -9.89 -23.51 3.94
CA ALA A 289 -11.03 -23.37 4.86
C ALA A 289 -12.07 -22.36 4.37
N ARG A 290 -11.65 -21.36 3.58
CA ARG A 290 -12.53 -20.37 2.95
C ARG A 290 -13.13 -20.84 1.61
N GLY A 291 -12.84 -22.06 1.17
CA GLY A 291 -13.39 -22.66 -0.05
C GLY A 291 -12.54 -22.46 -1.31
N VAL A 292 -11.32 -21.92 -1.19
CA VAL A 292 -10.39 -21.78 -2.33
C VAL A 292 -9.69 -23.12 -2.57
N PRO A 293 -9.67 -23.67 -3.81
CA PRO A 293 -8.89 -24.86 -4.10
C PRO A 293 -7.41 -24.63 -3.80
N ARG A 294 -6.81 -25.51 -2.98
CA ARG A 294 -5.42 -25.36 -2.53
C ARG A 294 -4.42 -25.21 -3.68
N SER A 295 -4.57 -25.99 -4.75
CA SER A 295 -3.72 -25.88 -5.94
C SER A 295 -3.82 -24.52 -6.64
N THR A 296 -5.00 -23.89 -6.62
CA THR A 296 -5.19 -22.53 -7.16
C THR A 296 -4.49 -21.50 -6.28
N ALA A 297 -4.62 -21.61 -4.96
CA ALA A 297 -3.93 -20.73 -4.02
C ALA A 297 -2.40 -20.86 -4.13
N GLU A 298 -1.87 -22.07 -4.23
CA GLU A 298 -0.44 -22.36 -4.45
C GLU A 298 0.07 -21.75 -5.77
N ALA A 299 -0.69 -21.92 -6.87
CA ALA A 299 -0.31 -21.38 -8.17
C ALA A 299 -0.28 -19.84 -8.17
N VAL A 300 -1.28 -19.20 -7.55
CA VAL A 300 -1.31 -17.73 -7.42
C VAL A 300 -0.15 -17.25 -6.55
N LEU A 301 0.07 -17.85 -5.37
CA LEU A 301 1.15 -17.46 -4.47
C LEU A 301 2.53 -17.62 -5.12
N GLY A 302 2.77 -18.74 -5.80
CA GLY A 302 4.00 -18.98 -6.57
C GLY A 302 4.20 -17.94 -7.67
N GLY A 303 3.16 -17.68 -8.47
CA GLY A 303 3.20 -16.66 -9.51
C GLY A 303 3.45 -15.24 -8.98
N MET A 304 2.93 -14.90 -7.80
CA MET A 304 3.17 -13.63 -7.13
C MET A 304 4.62 -13.48 -6.68
N ARG A 305 5.21 -14.53 -6.09
CA ARG A 305 6.62 -14.57 -5.67
C ARG A 305 7.59 -14.47 -6.84
N ASP A 306 7.30 -15.22 -7.90
CA ASP A 306 8.10 -15.22 -9.11
C ASP A 306 7.91 -13.92 -9.92
N GLY A 307 6.91 -13.11 -9.59
CA GLY A 307 6.54 -11.92 -10.34
C GLY A 307 6.01 -12.24 -11.75
N THR A 308 5.48 -13.44 -11.93
CA THR A 308 4.93 -13.96 -13.19
C THR A 308 3.41 -13.91 -13.24
N TYR A 309 2.74 -13.63 -12.11
CA TYR A 309 1.30 -13.45 -12.07
C TYR A 309 0.84 -12.42 -13.11
N ARG A 310 -0.29 -12.70 -13.74
CA ARG A 310 -0.88 -11.84 -14.77
C ARG A 310 -2.36 -11.69 -14.49
N TYR A 311 -2.78 -10.46 -14.23
CA TYR A 311 -4.21 -10.15 -14.19
C TYR A 311 -4.77 -10.15 -15.62
N ALA A 312 -5.72 -11.04 -15.88
CA ALA A 312 -6.29 -11.25 -17.22
C ALA A 312 -7.81 -11.48 -17.13
N PRO A 313 -8.59 -10.44 -16.77
CA PRO A 313 -10.04 -10.53 -16.75
C PRO A 313 -10.58 -10.72 -18.18
N PRO A 314 -11.80 -11.25 -18.36
CA PRO A 314 -12.39 -11.44 -19.68
C PRO A 314 -12.86 -10.11 -20.31
N GLY A 315 -13.29 -10.18 -21.57
CA GLY A 315 -14.04 -9.11 -22.24
C GLY A 315 -13.21 -7.90 -22.68
N PRO A 316 -13.88 -6.76 -22.97
CA PRO A 316 -13.23 -5.52 -23.41
C PRO A 316 -12.21 -4.97 -22.40
N TRP A 317 -12.53 -5.07 -21.11
CA TRP A 317 -11.61 -4.70 -20.03
C TRP A 317 -10.33 -5.55 -20.06
N GLY A 318 -10.46 -6.87 -20.22
CA GLY A 318 -9.32 -7.77 -20.40
C GLY A 318 -8.36 -7.40 -21.52
N ARG A 319 -8.89 -6.95 -22.66
CA ARG A 319 -8.07 -6.49 -23.79
C ARG A 319 -7.29 -5.23 -23.46
N ALA A 320 -7.94 -4.26 -22.81
CA ALA A 320 -7.28 -3.04 -22.35
C ALA A 320 -6.21 -3.33 -21.29
N VAL A 321 -6.48 -4.26 -20.36
CA VAL A 321 -5.49 -4.73 -19.38
C VAL A 321 -4.28 -5.35 -20.07
N ALA A 322 -4.49 -6.19 -21.10
CA ALA A 322 -3.40 -6.78 -21.86
C ALA A 322 -2.57 -5.71 -22.60
N GLU A 323 -3.21 -4.75 -23.25
CA GLU A 323 -2.55 -3.63 -23.94
C GLU A 323 -1.76 -2.74 -22.97
N ALA A 324 -2.38 -2.36 -21.85
CA ALA A 324 -1.72 -1.59 -20.81
C ALA A 324 -0.50 -2.31 -20.25
N ARG A 325 -0.62 -3.63 -20.01
CA ARG A 325 0.51 -4.44 -19.53
C ARG A 325 1.65 -4.51 -20.54
N GLU A 326 1.32 -4.58 -21.83
CA GLU A 326 2.29 -4.54 -22.92
C GLU A 326 3.01 -3.19 -23.00
N ALA A 327 2.33 -2.07 -22.74
CA ALA A 327 2.97 -0.76 -22.62
C ALA A 327 3.85 -0.66 -21.36
N ALA A 328 3.32 -1.05 -20.21
CA ALA A 328 4.00 -0.95 -18.91
C ALA A 328 5.25 -1.83 -18.81
N ARG A 329 5.26 -3.05 -19.41
CA ARG A 329 6.45 -3.91 -19.42
C ARG A 329 7.65 -3.32 -20.15
N TRP A 330 7.40 -2.35 -21.04
CA TRP A 330 8.42 -1.57 -21.75
C TRP A 330 8.65 -0.18 -21.15
N GLY A 331 8.08 0.11 -19.99
CA GLY A 331 8.29 1.35 -19.25
C GLY A 331 7.34 2.50 -19.62
N ALA A 332 6.40 2.29 -20.54
CA ALA A 332 5.39 3.29 -20.90
C ALA A 332 4.22 3.29 -19.88
N THR A 333 4.55 3.64 -18.62
CA THR A 333 3.64 3.53 -17.48
C THR A 333 2.41 4.45 -17.60
N ASP A 334 2.62 5.68 -18.07
CA ASP A 334 1.54 6.66 -18.21
C ASP A 334 0.62 6.34 -19.40
N VAL A 335 1.18 5.76 -20.47
CA VAL A 335 0.38 5.20 -21.57
C VAL A 335 -0.49 4.05 -21.07
N ALA A 336 0.10 3.12 -20.32
CA ALA A 336 -0.62 2.01 -19.71
C ALA A 336 -1.77 2.50 -18.82
N TRP A 337 -1.53 3.53 -18.01
CA TRP A 337 -2.56 4.13 -17.17
C TRP A 337 -3.70 4.72 -17.99
N ARG A 338 -3.41 5.53 -19.01
CA ARG A 338 -4.45 6.12 -19.88
C ARG A 338 -5.29 5.05 -20.56
N THR A 339 -4.67 3.98 -21.07
CA THR A 339 -5.39 2.83 -21.63
C THR A 339 -6.35 2.19 -20.63
N LEU A 340 -5.93 2.01 -19.37
CA LEU A 340 -6.80 1.50 -18.31
C LEU A 340 -7.93 2.49 -17.97
N SER A 341 -7.61 3.77 -17.78
CA SER A 341 -8.60 4.79 -17.43
C SER A 341 -9.68 4.95 -18.50
N GLU A 342 -9.31 4.92 -19.78
CA GLU A 342 -10.25 5.01 -20.90
C GLU A 342 -11.15 3.76 -21.05
N ALA A 343 -10.64 2.59 -20.66
CA ALA A 343 -11.38 1.34 -20.71
C ALA A 343 -12.26 1.10 -19.48
N LEU A 344 -11.96 1.72 -18.35
CA LEU A 344 -12.63 1.50 -17.07
C LEU A 344 -14.16 1.71 -17.11
N PRO A 345 -14.73 2.68 -17.85
CA PRO A 345 -16.18 2.81 -17.97
C PRO A 345 -16.88 1.57 -18.56
N ARG A 346 -16.14 0.75 -19.32
CA ARG A 346 -16.62 -0.50 -19.93
C ARG A 346 -16.35 -1.73 -19.04
N TRP A 347 -15.78 -1.54 -17.86
CA TRP A 347 -15.62 -2.63 -16.88
C TRP A 347 -17.00 -3.07 -16.38
N GLU A 348 -17.20 -4.38 -16.29
CA GLU A 348 -18.43 -5.00 -15.79
C GLU A 348 -18.18 -5.66 -14.44
N ALA A 349 -19.09 -5.43 -13.50
CA ALA A 349 -19.02 -6.06 -12.18
C ALA A 349 -19.41 -7.54 -12.29
N PRO A 350 -18.57 -8.50 -11.82
CA PRO A 350 -18.90 -9.92 -11.83
C PRO A 350 -20.03 -10.29 -10.85
N GLY A 351 -20.38 -9.39 -9.94
CA GLY A 351 -21.49 -9.56 -8.99
C GLY A 351 -21.66 -8.37 -8.04
N PRO A 352 -22.60 -8.46 -7.08
CA PRO A 352 -22.89 -7.35 -6.17
C PRO A 352 -21.73 -6.97 -5.26
N SER A 353 -20.82 -7.90 -4.97
CA SER A 353 -19.74 -7.71 -3.98
C SER A 353 -18.46 -7.14 -4.56
N LEU A 354 -18.40 -6.85 -5.86
CA LEU A 354 -17.24 -6.22 -6.49
C LEU A 354 -17.67 -4.92 -7.17
N ILE A 355 -17.04 -3.82 -6.78
CA ILE A 355 -17.29 -2.48 -7.30
C ILE A 355 -16.10 -1.90 -8.04
N ALA A 356 -14.93 -2.55 -8.03
CA ALA A 356 -13.76 -2.12 -8.78
C ALA A 356 -12.88 -3.31 -9.19
N PRO A 357 -12.07 -3.20 -10.27
CA PRO A 357 -11.14 -4.24 -10.70
C PRO A 357 -9.89 -4.31 -9.79
N VAL A 358 -10.07 -4.68 -8.53
CA VAL A 358 -8.98 -4.70 -7.53
C VAL A 358 -7.87 -5.70 -7.87
N GLY A 359 -8.14 -6.70 -8.71
CA GLY A 359 -7.10 -7.62 -9.19
C GLY A 359 -5.97 -6.94 -9.96
N LEU A 360 -6.16 -5.72 -10.47
CA LEU A 360 -5.09 -4.89 -11.03
C LEU A 360 -3.93 -4.67 -10.05
N LEU A 361 -4.25 -4.50 -8.76
CA LEU A 361 -3.25 -4.21 -7.72
C LEU A 361 -2.23 -5.35 -7.56
N ALA A 362 -2.65 -6.57 -7.87
CA ALA A 362 -1.82 -7.77 -7.74
C ALA A 362 -0.92 -8.03 -8.95
N ASP A 363 -1.16 -7.40 -10.10
CA ASP A 363 -0.26 -7.59 -11.24
C ASP A 363 1.09 -6.91 -10.95
N PRO A 364 2.22 -7.62 -11.07
CA PRO A 364 3.54 -7.09 -10.70
C PRO A 364 4.01 -5.94 -11.61
N VAL A 365 3.41 -5.79 -12.79
CA VAL A 365 3.70 -4.74 -13.77
C VAL A 365 2.67 -3.61 -13.72
N LEU A 366 1.37 -3.94 -13.57
CA LEU A 366 0.28 -2.95 -13.55
C LEU A 366 -0.10 -2.44 -12.16
N GLY A 367 0.21 -3.18 -11.10
CA GLY A 367 -0.05 -2.81 -9.72
C GLY A 367 0.75 -1.58 -9.26
N PRO A 368 2.09 -1.52 -9.44
CA PRO A 368 2.87 -0.37 -8.99
C PRO A 368 2.38 0.99 -9.54
N PRO A 369 2.00 1.11 -10.83
CA PRO A 369 1.39 2.33 -11.38
C PRO A 369 0.10 2.81 -10.71
N VAL A 370 -0.60 1.99 -9.92
CA VAL A 370 -1.83 2.37 -9.21
C VAL A 370 -1.46 3.07 -7.90
N THR A 371 -1.14 4.36 -8.00
CA THR A 371 -0.90 5.25 -6.84
C THR A 371 -2.20 5.58 -6.11
N PRO A 372 -2.17 6.16 -4.89
CA PRO A 372 -3.38 6.65 -4.21
C PRO A 372 -4.24 7.60 -5.07
N ASP A 373 -3.63 8.51 -5.83
CA ASP A 373 -4.36 9.41 -6.73
C ASP A 373 -5.06 8.65 -7.86
N ARG A 374 -4.36 7.68 -8.46
CA ARG A 374 -4.88 6.83 -9.52
C ARG A 374 -5.96 5.87 -9.00
N GLY A 375 -5.82 5.37 -7.78
CA GLY A 375 -6.84 4.59 -7.10
C GLY A 375 -8.11 5.39 -6.83
N ARG A 376 -7.98 6.64 -6.36
CA ARG A 376 -9.11 7.60 -6.29
C ARG A 376 -9.75 7.85 -7.65
N GLN A 377 -8.95 7.99 -8.71
CA GLN A 377 -9.47 8.13 -10.07
C GLN A 377 -10.27 6.90 -10.51
N ILE A 378 -9.84 5.67 -10.18
CA ILE A 378 -10.62 4.44 -10.42
C ILE A 378 -11.97 4.54 -9.70
N LEU A 379 -11.96 4.89 -8.41
CA LEU A 379 -13.16 5.00 -7.60
C LEU A 379 -14.12 6.07 -8.09
N ALA A 380 -13.58 7.20 -8.58
CA ALA A 380 -14.32 8.34 -9.10
C ALA A 380 -14.80 8.16 -10.55
N THR A 381 -14.29 7.17 -11.29
CA THR A 381 -14.73 6.88 -12.66
C THR A 381 -16.06 6.11 -12.65
N PRO A 382 -17.14 6.62 -13.27
CA PRO A 382 -18.37 5.87 -13.46
C PRO A 382 -18.14 4.62 -14.31
N ARG A 383 -18.71 3.48 -13.91
CA ARG A 383 -18.42 2.16 -14.49
C ARG A 383 -19.60 1.19 -14.34
N ALA A 384 -19.48 0.01 -14.95
CA ALA A 384 -20.52 -1.02 -14.96
C ALA A 384 -21.90 -0.52 -15.43
N GLY A 385 -21.91 0.31 -16.48
CA GLY A 385 -23.13 0.87 -17.07
C GLY A 385 -23.77 2.04 -16.31
N HIS A 386 -23.15 2.51 -15.22
CA HIS A 386 -23.63 3.66 -14.47
C HIS A 386 -23.04 4.98 -14.98
N THR A 387 -23.84 6.05 -14.89
CA THR A 387 -23.46 7.41 -15.27
C THR A 387 -23.17 8.27 -14.04
N GLY A 388 -22.18 9.15 -14.13
CA GLY A 388 -21.81 10.09 -13.07
C GLY A 388 -20.83 11.15 -13.58
N PRO A 389 -20.36 12.07 -12.73
CA PRO A 389 -19.34 13.03 -13.12
C PRO A 389 -18.04 12.29 -13.47
N GLY A 390 -17.40 12.67 -14.58
CA GLY A 390 -16.07 12.16 -14.90
C GLY A 390 -15.03 12.74 -13.95
N PRO A 391 -14.06 11.95 -13.47
CA PRO A 391 -13.01 12.47 -12.60
C PRO A 391 -12.05 13.38 -13.38
N GLU A 392 -11.38 14.28 -12.66
CA GLU A 392 -10.25 15.01 -13.21
C GLU A 392 -9.12 14.03 -13.55
N PRO A 393 -8.47 14.14 -14.72
CA PRO A 393 -7.34 13.29 -15.06
C PRO A 393 -6.19 13.48 -14.08
N VAL A 394 -5.68 12.37 -13.52
CA VAL A 394 -4.47 12.41 -12.70
C VAL A 394 -3.27 12.70 -13.61
N PRO A 395 -2.37 13.63 -13.24
CA PRO A 395 -1.16 13.91 -14.00
C PRO A 395 -0.29 12.67 -14.23
N ASP A 396 0.50 12.71 -15.31
CA ASP A 396 1.50 11.68 -15.61
C ASP A 396 2.55 11.59 -14.50
N LEU A 397 3.01 10.36 -14.20
CA LEU A 397 3.98 10.11 -13.14
C LEU A 397 5.42 10.39 -13.61
N ASP A 398 5.69 10.19 -14.90
CA ASP A 398 7.02 10.37 -15.47
C ASP A 398 7.27 11.83 -15.87
N PRO A 399 8.26 12.52 -15.27
CA PRO A 399 8.62 13.85 -15.70
C PRO A 399 9.31 13.79 -17.08
N PRO A 400 9.17 14.83 -17.92
CA PRO A 400 9.75 14.83 -19.26
C PRO A 400 11.28 14.83 -19.25
N GLY A 401 11.88 14.11 -20.20
CA GLY A 401 13.32 14.12 -20.45
C GLY A 401 14.15 13.32 -19.45
N LEU A 402 15.31 13.87 -19.08
CA LEU A 402 16.36 13.18 -18.32
C LEU A 402 16.76 13.87 -17.01
N HIS A 403 16.20 15.05 -16.72
CA HIS A 403 16.65 15.90 -15.60
C HIS A 403 16.54 15.20 -14.23
N TRP A 404 15.57 14.30 -14.07
CA TRP A 404 15.32 13.58 -12.83
C TRP A 404 16.50 12.69 -12.40
N LEU A 405 17.42 12.35 -13.32
CA LEU A 405 18.66 11.62 -12.99
C LEU A 405 19.58 12.40 -12.02
N THR A 406 19.43 13.72 -11.97
CA THR A 406 20.19 14.61 -11.07
C THR A 406 19.47 14.91 -9.75
N GLU A 407 18.19 14.53 -9.65
CA GLU A 407 17.39 14.80 -8.46
C GLU A 407 17.74 13.85 -7.31
N PRO A 408 17.71 14.32 -6.06
CA PRO A 408 17.81 13.43 -4.92
C PRO A 408 16.69 12.39 -4.95
N ALA A 409 17.01 11.16 -4.56
CA ALA A 409 15.99 10.12 -4.44
C ALA A 409 15.01 10.50 -3.33
N VAL A 410 13.73 10.74 -3.70
CA VAL A 410 12.65 11.01 -2.74
C VAL A 410 12.40 9.80 -1.83
N HIS A 411 12.64 8.58 -2.33
CA HIS A 411 12.66 7.35 -1.55
C HIS A 411 13.77 6.41 -2.02
N GLY A 412 14.60 5.92 -1.09
CA GLY A 412 15.71 5.01 -1.36
C GLY A 412 17.05 5.71 -1.61
N GLN A 413 18.06 4.94 -2.01
CA GLN A 413 19.41 5.45 -2.25
C GLN A 413 19.45 6.27 -3.56
N PRO A 414 20.13 7.44 -3.58
CA PRO A 414 20.40 8.21 -4.80
C PRO A 414 21.00 7.34 -5.91
N LEU A 415 20.86 7.75 -7.17
CA LEU A 415 21.69 7.21 -8.23
C LEU A 415 23.13 7.70 -8.00
N ASP A 416 24.08 6.78 -7.88
CA ASP A 416 25.50 7.10 -7.70
C ASP A 416 26.26 6.83 -9.00
N GLY A 417 25.76 7.42 -10.09
CA GLY A 417 26.18 7.13 -11.46
C GLY A 417 25.15 6.34 -12.26
N TYR A 418 25.21 6.45 -13.58
CA TYR A 418 24.30 5.77 -14.49
C TYR A 418 24.92 5.53 -15.87
N ARG A 419 24.36 4.58 -16.61
CA ARG A 419 24.69 4.26 -18.00
C ARG A 419 23.40 4.12 -18.78
N CYS A 420 23.35 4.78 -19.93
CA CYS A 420 22.19 4.82 -20.79
C CYS A 420 22.63 4.56 -22.22
N VAL A 421 21.89 3.72 -22.93
CA VAL A 421 22.01 3.52 -24.38
C VAL A 421 20.63 3.71 -24.97
N TRP A 422 20.50 4.55 -25.99
CA TRP A 422 19.30 4.65 -26.82
C TRP A 422 19.63 4.20 -28.23
N VAL A 423 18.72 3.45 -28.85
CA VAL A 423 18.85 2.97 -30.23
C VAL A 423 17.56 3.27 -30.99
N GLU A 424 17.69 4.00 -32.09
CA GLU A 424 16.57 4.47 -32.91
C GLU A 424 16.01 3.35 -33.79
N GLY A 425 14.68 3.21 -33.84
CA GLY A 425 13.99 2.31 -34.76
C GLY A 425 14.17 0.81 -34.46
N VAL A 426 14.63 0.47 -33.26
CA VAL A 426 14.86 -0.92 -32.84
C VAL A 426 13.80 -1.36 -31.82
N ASP A 427 13.29 -2.58 -31.96
CA ASP A 427 12.46 -3.18 -30.92
C ASP A 427 13.31 -3.45 -29.66
N PRO A 428 12.87 -3.06 -28.45
CA PRO A 428 13.65 -3.27 -27.23
C PRO A 428 14.09 -4.73 -27.00
N ALA A 429 13.33 -5.72 -27.48
CA ALA A 429 13.71 -7.13 -27.41
C ALA A 429 14.96 -7.51 -28.21
N ARG A 430 15.41 -6.65 -29.13
CA ARG A 430 16.63 -6.85 -29.94
C ARG A 430 17.89 -6.26 -29.30
N LEU A 431 17.77 -5.44 -28.26
CA LEU A 431 18.93 -4.85 -27.59
C LEU A 431 19.95 -5.89 -27.06
N PRO A 432 19.55 -7.05 -26.51
CA PRO A 432 20.52 -8.09 -26.13
C PRO A 432 21.38 -8.59 -27.29
N ALA A 433 20.84 -8.67 -28.50
CA ALA A 433 21.63 -9.08 -29.67
C ALA A 433 22.66 -8.01 -30.09
N LEU A 434 22.32 -6.72 -29.91
CA LEU A 434 23.17 -5.60 -30.30
C LEU A 434 24.32 -5.37 -29.31
N ILE A 435 23.99 -5.28 -28.02
CA ILE A 435 24.94 -4.85 -26.97
C ILE A 435 25.09 -5.86 -25.83
N GLY A 436 24.38 -6.99 -25.86
CA GLY A 436 24.47 -8.04 -24.86
C GLY A 436 25.70 -8.92 -25.01
N GLU A 437 26.11 -9.53 -23.90
CA GLU A 437 27.11 -10.60 -23.92
C GLU A 437 26.66 -11.79 -24.79
N GLU A 438 27.58 -12.70 -25.09
CA GLU A 438 27.26 -13.86 -25.91
C GLU A 438 26.14 -14.69 -25.26
N GLY A 439 25.06 -14.95 -26.01
CA GLY A 439 23.89 -15.65 -25.49
C GLY A 439 22.94 -14.83 -24.62
N ALA A 440 23.15 -13.52 -24.47
CA ALA A 440 22.29 -12.65 -23.65
C ALA A 440 20.81 -12.72 -24.08
N ARG A 441 19.91 -12.87 -23.09
CA ARG A 441 18.46 -12.87 -23.27
C ARG A 441 17.81 -11.93 -22.26
N LEU A 442 16.63 -11.42 -22.61
CA LEU A 442 15.81 -10.69 -21.65
C LEU A 442 15.35 -11.62 -20.54
N SER A 443 15.52 -11.15 -19.31
CA SER A 443 14.98 -11.82 -18.12
C SER A 443 13.51 -11.46 -17.89
N ALA A 444 12.87 -12.17 -16.95
CA ALA A 444 11.59 -11.74 -16.40
C ALA A 444 11.69 -10.33 -15.77
N PRO A 445 10.62 -9.52 -15.79
CA PRO A 445 10.63 -8.18 -15.21
C PRO A 445 11.01 -8.17 -13.73
N VAL A 446 12.04 -7.39 -13.39
CA VAL A 446 12.52 -7.23 -12.02
C VAL A 446 12.44 -5.77 -11.60
N ASN A 447 12.25 -5.54 -10.30
CA ASN A 447 12.36 -4.20 -9.74
C ASN A 447 13.84 -3.77 -9.63
N ARG A 448 14.08 -2.49 -9.30
CA ARG A 448 15.41 -1.91 -9.13
C ARG A 448 16.30 -2.72 -8.17
N PHE A 449 15.73 -3.26 -7.09
CA PHE A 449 16.46 -4.04 -6.10
C PHE A 449 16.90 -5.39 -6.65
N GLY A 450 16.03 -6.11 -7.36
CA GLY A 450 16.35 -7.37 -8.03
C GLY A 450 17.43 -7.20 -9.10
N ALA A 451 17.37 -6.10 -9.88
CA ALA A 451 18.43 -5.76 -10.83
C ALA A 451 19.79 -5.53 -10.14
N ARG A 452 19.79 -4.82 -9.00
CA ARG A 452 21.00 -4.57 -8.19
C ARG A 452 21.60 -5.85 -7.62
N TRP A 453 20.78 -6.79 -7.14
CA TRP A 453 21.28 -8.08 -6.66
C TRP A 453 21.92 -8.90 -7.77
N ARG A 454 21.31 -8.93 -8.96
CA ARG A 454 21.89 -9.61 -10.12
C ARG A 454 23.23 -8.99 -10.55
N ALA A 455 23.35 -7.67 -10.47
CA ALA A 455 24.62 -6.98 -10.74
C ALA A 455 25.73 -7.31 -9.73
N ARG A 456 25.37 -7.75 -8.52
CA ARG A 456 26.31 -8.07 -7.42
C ARG A 456 26.66 -9.56 -7.30
N GLY A 457 25.98 -10.46 -8.00
CA GLY A 457 26.28 -11.89 -7.92
C GLY A 457 27.72 -12.18 -8.35
N GLU A 458 28.45 -12.99 -7.58
CA GLU A 458 29.80 -13.45 -7.95
C GLU A 458 29.73 -14.14 -9.32
N ARG A 459 30.46 -13.60 -10.29
CA ARG A 459 30.64 -14.21 -11.60
C ARG A 459 32.02 -14.86 -11.61
N GLU A 460 32.05 -16.19 -11.57
CA GLU A 460 33.30 -16.96 -11.47
C GLU A 460 34.20 -16.78 -12.72
N ASP A 461 33.65 -16.36 -13.86
CA ASP A 461 34.35 -16.29 -15.16
C ASP A 461 34.62 -14.86 -15.70
N THR A 462 34.60 -13.81 -14.87
CA THR A 462 34.81 -12.42 -15.34
C THR A 462 36.20 -11.90 -15.00
N GLU A 463 36.94 -11.45 -16.01
CA GLU A 463 38.24 -10.81 -15.81
C GLU A 463 38.10 -9.52 -14.97
N PRO A 464 39.05 -9.18 -14.08
CA PRO A 464 38.91 -8.03 -13.17
C PRO A 464 38.68 -6.67 -13.86
N TRP A 465 39.15 -6.52 -15.10
CA TRP A 465 39.00 -5.31 -15.89
C TRP A 465 37.66 -5.23 -16.63
N GLU A 466 36.92 -6.33 -16.75
CA GLU A 466 35.65 -6.35 -17.48
C GLU A 466 34.52 -5.69 -16.69
N ASP A 467 33.84 -4.76 -17.35
CA ASP A 467 32.70 -4.05 -16.81
C ASP A 467 31.42 -4.40 -17.59
N ARG A 468 30.78 -5.50 -17.20
CA ARG A 468 29.55 -6.02 -17.79
C ARG A 468 28.31 -5.56 -17.01
N ALA A 469 27.72 -4.45 -17.46
CA ALA A 469 26.55 -3.85 -16.81
C ALA A 469 25.30 -4.74 -16.90
N VAL A 470 24.46 -4.72 -15.87
CA VAL A 470 23.10 -5.28 -15.92
C VAL A 470 22.14 -4.12 -16.18
N VAL A 471 21.58 -4.07 -17.39
CA VAL A 471 20.75 -2.96 -17.85
C VAL A 471 19.28 -3.34 -17.88
N ALA A 472 18.41 -2.45 -17.40
CA ALA A 472 16.97 -2.48 -17.60
C ALA A 472 16.61 -1.95 -18.99
N VAL A 473 15.61 -2.56 -19.61
CA VAL A 473 15.26 -2.29 -21.02
C VAL A 473 13.84 -1.79 -21.15
N GLY A 474 13.64 -0.83 -22.05
CA GLY A 474 12.32 -0.34 -22.38
C GLY A 474 12.25 0.43 -23.70
N ARG A 475 11.09 1.04 -23.91
CA ARG A 475 10.80 1.90 -25.05
C ARG A 475 10.70 3.35 -24.55
N GLY A 476 11.45 4.22 -25.19
CA GLY A 476 11.36 5.67 -25.05
C GLY A 476 10.41 6.27 -26.08
N PRO A 477 10.20 7.59 -26.04
CA PRO A 477 9.42 8.31 -27.02
C PRO A 477 10.05 8.20 -28.42
N GLU A 478 9.29 8.56 -29.46
CA GLU A 478 9.78 8.75 -30.83
C GLU A 478 10.51 7.54 -31.44
N GLY A 479 10.21 6.32 -30.98
CA GLY A 479 10.77 5.10 -31.54
C GLY A 479 12.15 4.71 -31.00
N TRP A 480 12.61 5.35 -29.92
CA TRP A 480 13.83 4.93 -29.21
C TRP A 480 13.59 3.67 -28.38
N ALA A 481 14.47 2.69 -28.46
CA ALA A 481 14.63 1.67 -27.42
C ALA A 481 15.77 2.09 -26.50
N PHE A 482 15.62 1.87 -25.19
CA PHE A 482 16.65 2.21 -24.22
C PHE A 482 17.14 1.00 -23.43
N ALA A 483 18.40 1.08 -22.99
CA ALA A 483 19.00 0.25 -21.96
C ALA A 483 19.59 1.15 -20.87
N PHE A 484 19.25 0.90 -19.61
CA PHE A 484 19.60 1.74 -18.47
C PHE A 484 20.18 0.94 -17.31
N ASP A 485 21.31 1.38 -16.78
CA ASP A 485 21.85 0.92 -15.51
C ASP A 485 22.00 2.11 -14.56
N GLY A 486 21.39 2.01 -13.38
CA GLY A 486 21.45 3.02 -12.32
C GLY A 486 22.49 2.69 -11.22
N HIS A 487 23.36 1.72 -11.46
CA HIS A 487 24.41 1.27 -10.54
C HIS A 487 25.75 1.09 -11.27
N SER A 488 26.44 2.19 -11.58
CA SER A 488 27.81 2.10 -12.10
C SER A 488 28.78 1.73 -10.97
N ALA A 489 29.06 0.44 -10.76
CA ALA A 489 29.90 -0.02 -9.64
C ALA A 489 31.41 0.33 -9.79
N GLY A 490 31.88 0.67 -11.00
CA GLY A 490 33.28 0.95 -11.29
C GLY A 490 33.54 2.33 -11.91
N ARG A 491 34.73 2.89 -11.66
CA ARG A 491 35.30 3.98 -12.49
C ARG A 491 35.88 3.35 -13.74
N MET A 492 35.36 3.74 -14.89
CA MET A 492 35.74 3.14 -16.19
C MET A 492 37.04 3.75 -16.72
N GLY A 493 37.40 4.95 -16.22
CA GLY A 493 38.70 5.57 -16.49
C GLY A 493 38.98 5.74 -17.99
N ARG A 494 40.19 5.43 -18.42
CA ARG A 494 40.62 5.48 -19.84
C ARG A 494 40.40 4.18 -20.61
N LEU A 495 39.90 3.14 -19.95
CA LEU A 495 39.63 1.83 -20.56
C LEU A 495 38.25 1.78 -21.23
N ILE A 496 37.50 2.88 -21.21
CA ILE A 496 36.15 2.96 -21.78
C ILE A 496 36.13 2.51 -23.25
N ARG A 497 35.15 1.66 -23.56
CA ARG A 497 34.77 1.21 -24.88
C ARG A 497 33.27 1.43 -25.01
N SER A 498 32.88 2.54 -25.63
CA SER A 498 31.46 2.86 -25.81
C SER A 498 30.76 1.78 -26.67
N PRO A 499 29.56 1.31 -26.27
CA PRO A 499 28.75 0.43 -27.09
C PRO A 499 28.06 1.14 -28.27
N ALA A 500 28.20 2.46 -28.43
CA ALA A 500 27.47 3.24 -29.44
C ALA A 500 27.59 2.66 -30.85
N VAL A 501 28.81 2.33 -31.29
CA VAL A 501 29.07 1.73 -32.61
C VAL A 501 28.42 0.35 -32.75
N ALA A 502 28.51 -0.51 -31.73
CA ALA A 502 27.87 -1.82 -31.77
C ALA A 502 26.34 -1.73 -31.76
N ALA A 503 25.80 -0.72 -31.09
CA ALA A 503 24.36 -0.47 -30.97
C ALA A 503 23.76 0.14 -32.25
N SER A 504 24.54 0.90 -33.04
CA SER A 504 24.06 1.67 -34.19
C SER A 504 23.92 0.88 -35.50
N GLY A 505 23.94 -0.46 -35.45
CA GLY A 505 23.85 -1.30 -36.66
C GLY A 505 22.54 -1.13 -37.45
N ALA A 506 21.45 -0.71 -36.81
CA ALA A 506 20.13 -0.55 -37.43
C ALA A 506 19.67 0.91 -37.58
N GLY A 507 20.43 1.88 -37.04
CA GLY A 507 20.01 3.27 -36.96
C GLY A 507 21.02 4.11 -36.20
N ARG A 508 20.55 5.18 -35.55
CA ARG A 508 21.37 5.99 -34.65
C ARG A 508 21.38 5.37 -33.25
N ALA A 509 22.52 5.43 -32.59
CA ALA A 509 22.66 5.07 -31.19
C ALA A 509 23.31 6.21 -30.41
N VAL A 510 22.78 6.48 -29.21
CA VAL A 510 23.29 7.48 -28.29
C VAL A 510 23.65 6.78 -26.99
N VAL A 511 24.87 7.01 -26.50
CA VAL A 511 25.33 6.48 -25.22
C VAL A 511 25.66 7.65 -24.31
N VAL A 512 25.08 7.63 -23.11
CA VAL A 512 25.40 8.57 -22.04
C VAL A 512 25.81 7.77 -20.82
N TRP A 513 26.90 8.14 -20.18
CA TRP A 513 27.22 7.59 -18.86
C TRP A 513 27.86 8.62 -17.96
N ARG A 514 27.68 8.39 -16.67
CA ARG A 514 28.14 9.26 -15.60
C ARG A 514 28.74 8.43 -14.48
N GLU A 515 30.00 8.69 -14.16
CA GLU A 515 30.77 7.98 -13.14
C GLU A 515 30.22 8.28 -11.73
N PRO A 516 30.33 7.37 -10.75
CA PRO A 516 29.96 7.64 -9.36
C PRO A 516 30.67 8.86 -8.78
N ARG A 517 30.04 9.55 -7.80
CA ARG A 517 30.73 10.67 -7.15
C ARG A 517 31.90 10.15 -6.33
N SER A 518 33.06 10.79 -6.46
CA SER A 518 34.21 10.51 -5.62
C SER A 518 33.97 11.04 -4.20
N ALA A 519 34.47 10.34 -3.18
CA ALA A 519 34.59 10.88 -1.83
C ALA A 519 35.52 12.11 -1.78
N PHE A 520 36.39 12.27 -2.79
CA PHE A 520 37.29 13.41 -2.98
C PHE A 520 37.03 14.02 -4.37
N PRO A 521 35.97 14.81 -4.56
CA PRO A 521 35.59 15.36 -5.86
C PRO A 521 36.65 16.31 -6.43
N ASP A 522 37.30 17.13 -5.59
CA ASP A 522 38.34 18.08 -6.00
C ASP A 522 39.59 17.41 -6.60
N ARG A 523 39.87 16.16 -6.19
CA ARG A 523 41.01 15.39 -6.70
C ARG A 523 40.63 14.46 -7.85
N HIS A 524 39.36 14.04 -7.90
CA HIS A 524 38.86 13.05 -8.85
C HIS A 524 37.42 13.42 -9.26
N PRO A 525 37.24 14.42 -10.16
CA PRO A 525 35.93 14.84 -10.61
C PRO A 525 35.22 13.69 -11.36
N ALA A 526 33.90 13.63 -11.25
CA ALA A 526 33.12 12.58 -11.92
C ALA A 526 33.12 12.83 -13.44
N ALA A 527 33.34 11.77 -14.22
CA ALA A 527 33.27 11.86 -15.67
C ALA A 527 31.80 11.85 -16.15
N PHE A 528 31.49 12.71 -17.12
CA PHE A 528 30.28 12.65 -17.94
C PHE A 528 30.68 12.42 -19.39
N HIS A 529 30.08 11.43 -20.04
CA HIS A 529 30.40 11.05 -21.41
C HIS A 529 29.15 10.99 -22.27
N LEU A 530 29.29 11.46 -23.51
CA LEU A 530 28.35 11.28 -24.60
C LEU A 530 29.08 10.67 -25.80
N SER A 531 28.52 9.64 -26.42
CA SER A 531 28.92 9.20 -27.75
C SER A 531 27.69 8.92 -28.62
N VAL A 532 27.77 9.35 -29.87
CA VAL A 532 26.72 9.15 -30.87
C VAL A 532 27.32 8.44 -32.06
N ALA A 533 26.69 7.35 -32.45
CA ALA A 533 27.07 6.55 -33.61
C ALA A 533 25.86 6.32 -34.51
N GLU A 534 26.11 6.09 -35.79
CA GLU A 534 25.07 5.81 -36.77
C GLU A 534 25.61 4.81 -37.78
N ARG A 535 24.85 3.75 -38.08
CA ARG A 535 25.21 2.72 -39.07
C ARG A 535 26.59 2.10 -38.82
N GLY A 536 26.95 1.88 -37.56
CA GLY A 536 28.23 1.27 -37.17
C GLY A 536 29.43 2.22 -37.17
N GLU A 537 29.24 3.53 -37.33
CA GLU A 537 30.33 4.52 -37.29
C GLU A 537 30.09 5.58 -36.21
N GLU A 538 31.14 5.94 -35.46
CA GLU A 538 31.07 7.03 -34.47
C GLU A 538 30.99 8.38 -35.21
N ARG A 539 29.94 9.16 -34.93
CA ARG A 539 29.73 10.49 -35.50
C ARG A 539 30.47 11.56 -34.72
N TYR A 540 30.27 11.54 -33.39
CA TYR A 540 30.91 12.42 -32.44
C TYR A 540 30.82 11.84 -31.03
N ALA A 541 31.80 12.17 -30.20
CA ALA A 541 31.77 11.88 -28.78
C ALA A 541 32.49 12.97 -27.99
N PHE A 542 32.16 13.09 -26.71
CA PHE A 542 32.94 13.87 -25.77
C PHE A 542 32.90 13.27 -24.37
N THR A 543 33.94 13.54 -23.59
CA THR A 543 34.03 13.23 -22.16
C THR A 543 34.45 14.48 -21.41
N VAL A 544 33.67 14.87 -20.42
CA VAL A 544 33.94 15.99 -19.51
C VAL A 544 34.41 15.42 -18.17
N ARG A 545 35.55 15.91 -17.66
CA ARG A 545 36.08 15.61 -16.33
C ARG A 545 36.58 16.89 -15.67
N GLY A 546 35.79 17.46 -14.77
CA GLY A 546 36.10 18.79 -14.21
C GLY A 546 36.14 19.85 -15.32
N ALA A 547 37.30 20.47 -15.53
CA ALA A 547 37.53 21.44 -16.61
C ALA A 547 38.02 20.80 -17.92
N ASP A 548 38.44 19.53 -17.89
CA ASP A 548 38.98 18.84 -19.07
C ASP A 548 37.85 18.31 -19.96
N VAL A 549 37.96 18.59 -21.27
CA VAL A 549 37.03 18.09 -22.29
C VAL A 549 37.79 17.37 -23.38
N GLU A 550 37.63 16.05 -23.44
CA GLU A 550 38.11 15.22 -24.55
C GLU A 550 36.98 15.10 -25.59
N ARG A 551 37.25 15.34 -26.88
CA ARG A 551 36.24 15.29 -27.94
C ARG A 551 36.72 14.57 -29.21
N SER A 552 35.78 13.93 -29.91
CA SER A 552 35.97 13.31 -31.22
C SER A 552 34.80 13.66 -32.14
N GLY A 553 35.06 13.79 -33.45
CA GLY A 553 34.05 14.19 -34.44
C GLY A 553 33.55 15.63 -34.31
N ALA A 554 32.51 15.96 -35.07
CA ALA A 554 31.89 17.28 -35.09
C ALA A 554 30.65 17.31 -34.17
N VAL A 555 30.86 17.71 -32.91
CA VAL A 555 29.76 17.85 -31.92
C VAL A 555 28.83 19.00 -32.34
N PRO A 556 27.51 18.78 -32.43
CA PRO A 556 26.55 19.84 -32.74
C PRO A 556 26.64 21.01 -31.75
N GLY A 557 26.48 22.24 -32.23
CA GLY A 557 26.67 23.43 -31.40
C GLY A 557 25.73 23.52 -30.19
N ALA A 558 24.53 22.95 -30.26
CA ALA A 558 23.60 22.90 -29.13
C ALA A 558 24.01 21.86 -28.05
N LEU A 559 24.88 20.90 -28.39
CA LEU A 559 25.42 19.88 -27.50
C LEU A 559 26.89 20.15 -27.12
N ASP A 560 27.47 21.28 -27.55
CA ASP A 560 28.87 21.60 -27.31
C ASP A 560 29.12 21.87 -25.80
N PRO A 561 29.97 21.07 -25.13
CA PRO A 561 30.30 21.28 -23.72
C PRO A 561 30.77 22.70 -23.43
N ALA A 562 31.50 23.34 -24.34
CA ALA A 562 32.01 24.70 -24.15
C ALA A 562 30.90 25.77 -24.06
N ARG A 563 29.69 25.47 -24.54
CA ARG A 563 28.53 26.36 -24.47
C ARG A 563 27.58 26.01 -23.34
N LEU A 564 27.55 24.74 -22.94
CA LEU A 564 26.65 24.22 -21.91
C LEU A 564 27.24 24.32 -20.50
N ILE A 565 28.56 24.35 -20.39
CA ILE A 565 29.30 24.35 -19.13
C ILE A 565 29.79 25.76 -18.81
N ASP A 566 29.33 26.29 -17.68
CA ASP A 566 29.97 27.40 -17.01
C ASP A 566 31.03 26.85 -16.01
N PRO A 567 32.29 27.33 -16.05
CA PRO A 567 33.30 26.94 -15.07
C PRO A 567 32.87 27.18 -13.61
N ASP A 568 32.07 28.22 -13.37
CA ASP A 568 31.62 28.63 -12.03
C ASP A 568 30.44 27.79 -11.51
N ASP A 569 29.78 27.01 -12.38
CA ASP A 569 28.70 26.13 -11.97
C ASP A 569 29.19 24.95 -11.11
N SER A 570 28.33 24.45 -10.23
CA SER A 570 28.56 23.16 -9.58
C SER A 570 28.38 21.99 -10.57
N GLU A 571 29.04 20.85 -10.34
CA GLU A 571 28.88 19.65 -11.18
C GLU A 571 27.41 19.25 -11.44
N PRO A 572 26.50 19.24 -10.43
CA PRO A 572 25.09 18.90 -10.67
C PRO A 572 24.37 19.87 -11.61
N VAL A 573 24.71 21.17 -11.58
CA VAL A 573 24.11 22.18 -12.46
C VAL A 573 24.56 21.95 -13.91
N ARG A 574 25.85 21.69 -14.11
CA ARG A 574 26.40 21.33 -15.43
C ARG A 574 25.75 20.05 -15.98
N GLU A 575 25.67 19.02 -15.15
CA GLU A 575 25.02 17.75 -15.50
C GLU A 575 23.56 17.96 -15.92
N ARG A 576 22.81 18.75 -15.17
CA ARG A 576 21.40 19.06 -15.48
C ARG A 576 21.25 19.80 -16.82
N ARG A 577 22.13 20.77 -17.14
CA ARG A 577 22.10 21.48 -18.44
C ARG A 577 22.41 20.54 -19.61
N MET A 578 23.41 19.68 -19.46
CA MET A 578 23.74 18.69 -20.50
C MET A 578 22.59 17.72 -20.75
N LEU A 579 21.97 17.19 -19.70
CA LEU A 579 20.81 16.29 -19.82
C LEU A 579 19.59 16.98 -20.43
N ALA A 580 19.37 18.28 -20.13
CA ALA A 580 18.31 19.06 -20.75
C ALA A 580 18.57 19.26 -22.26
N ALA A 581 19.81 19.58 -22.65
CA ALA A 581 20.19 19.73 -24.07
C ALA A 581 19.99 18.42 -24.84
N LEU A 582 20.33 17.26 -24.24
CA LEU A 582 20.08 15.95 -24.86
C LEU A 582 18.60 15.67 -25.09
N HIS A 583 17.73 16.07 -24.16
CA HIS A 583 16.29 15.95 -24.36
C HIS A 583 15.80 16.85 -25.49
N THR A 584 16.22 18.13 -25.51
CA THR A 584 15.79 19.10 -26.52
C THR A 584 16.27 18.76 -27.93
N GLU A 585 17.53 18.37 -28.09
CA GLU A 585 18.16 18.19 -29.40
C GLU A 585 17.94 16.79 -29.99
N LEU A 586 17.79 15.77 -29.14
CA LEU A 586 17.73 14.37 -29.57
C LEU A 586 16.42 13.66 -29.17
N GLY A 587 15.50 14.35 -28.48
CA GLY A 587 14.22 13.78 -28.03
C GLY A 587 14.36 12.71 -26.95
N LEU A 588 15.54 12.59 -26.30
CA LEU A 588 15.80 11.49 -25.37
C LEU A 588 15.03 11.68 -24.06
N SER A 589 14.45 10.60 -23.56
CA SER A 589 13.86 10.54 -22.22
C SER A 589 13.97 9.15 -21.61
N LEU A 590 13.72 9.06 -20.31
CA LEU A 590 13.66 7.80 -19.56
C LEU A 590 12.48 7.80 -18.58
N PRO A 591 11.74 6.69 -18.48
CA PRO A 591 10.61 6.58 -17.55
C PRO A 591 11.11 6.41 -16.12
N ARG A 592 11.16 7.51 -15.36
CA ARG A 592 11.55 7.57 -13.95
C ARG A 592 10.82 6.53 -13.12
N PHE A 593 9.51 6.47 -13.22
CA PHE A 593 8.65 5.61 -12.44
C PHE A 593 8.94 4.14 -12.73
N ALA A 594 8.97 3.76 -14.00
CA ALA A 594 9.26 2.38 -14.39
C ALA A 594 10.65 1.91 -13.91
N LEU A 595 11.64 2.80 -13.95
CA LEU A 595 13.03 2.49 -13.54
C LEU A 595 13.23 2.49 -12.01
N THR A 596 12.44 3.26 -11.26
CA THR A 596 12.62 3.42 -9.81
C THR A 596 11.66 2.60 -8.97
N ARG A 597 10.39 2.51 -9.39
CA ARG A 597 9.29 1.83 -8.67
C ARG A 597 8.63 0.71 -9.45
N GLY A 598 8.77 0.68 -10.77
CA GLY A 598 8.22 -0.35 -11.64
C GLY A 598 9.08 -1.61 -11.72
N ARG A 599 8.76 -2.45 -12.72
CA ARG A 599 9.51 -3.66 -13.07
C ARG A 599 9.78 -3.67 -14.57
N LEU A 600 11.04 -3.84 -14.93
CA LEU A 600 11.49 -3.95 -16.33
C LEU A 600 12.33 -5.20 -16.53
N ALA A 601 12.32 -5.73 -17.75
CA ALA A 601 13.22 -6.81 -18.13
C ALA A 601 14.67 -6.30 -18.11
N THR A 602 15.60 -7.15 -17.71
CA THR A 602 17.03 -6.83 -17.71
C THR A 602 17.85 -7.85 -18.50
N PHE A 603 19.03 -7.44 -18.97
CA PHE A 603 20.05 -8.34 -19.53
C PHE A 603 21.46 -7.82 -19.21
N THR A 604 22.47 -8.66 -19.40
CA THR A 604 23.89 -8.30 -19.19
C THR A 604 24.51 -7.81 -20.50
N THR A 605 25.15 -6.63 -20.49
CA THR A 605 25.86 -6.10 -21.66
C THR A 605 27.21 -6.77 -21.86
N ARG A 606 27.78 -6.64 -23.07
CA ARG A 606 29.23 -6.81 -23.26
C ARG A 606 29.99 -5.85 -22.37
N SER A 607 31.27 -6.13 -22.15
CA SER A 607 32.14 -5.25 -21.37
C SER A 607 32.22 -3.86 -22.01
N TRP A 608 31.94 -2.82 -21.21
CA TRP A 608 32.13 -1.43 -21.59
C TRP A 608 33.57 -0.96 -21.39
N THR A 609 34.45 -1.85 -20.94
CA THR A 609 35.88 -1.60 -20.83
C THR A 609 36.63 -2.51 -21.78
N ARG A 610 37.74 -2.02 -22.32
CA ARG A 610 38.71 -2.85 -23.06
C ARG A 610 39.77 -3.39 -22.11
N ALA A 611 40.42 -4.48 -22.52
CA ALA A 611 41.62 -4.96 -21.86
C ALA A 611 42.70 -3.84 -21.81
N PRO A 612 43.44 -3.71 -20.69
CA PRO A 612 44.63 -2.86 -20.62
C PRO A 612 45.63 -3.23 -21.71
N ARG A 613 46.25 -2.24 -22.36
CA ARG A 613 47.31 -2.49 -23.34
C ARG A 613 48.65 -2.73 -22.63
N ALA A 614 49.59 -3.38 -23.31
CA ALA A 614 50.95 -3.54 -22.80
C ALA A 614 51.56 -2.17 -22.43
N GLY A 615 52.00 -2.00 -21.19
CA GLY A 615 52.54 -0.74 -20.65
C GLY A 615 51.51 0.23 -20.05
N GLU A 616 50.22 -0.09 -20.09
CA GLU A 616 49.17 0.74 -19.47
C GLU A 616 48.96 0.34 -18.00
N PRO A 617 49.02 1.28 -17.04
CA PRO A 617 48.85 0.97 -15.62
C PRO A 617 47.40 0.59 -15.32
N TYR A 618 47.20 -0.59 -14.73
CA TYR A 618 45.90 -1.09 -14.25
C TYR A 618 46.06 -1.81 -12.91
N ALA A 619 45.18 -1.53 -11.96
CA ALA A 619 45.18 -2.13 -10.62
C ALA A 619 43.75 -2.47 -10.20
N TYR A 620 43.58 -3.59 -9.51
CA TYR A 620 42.31 -4.03 -8.93
C TYR A 620 42.52 -4.58 -7.52
N LEU A 621 41.47 -4.51 -6.70
CA LEU A 621 41.43 -5.06 -5.36
C LEU A 621 40.29 -6.07 -5.28
N THR A 622 40.60 -7.33 -5.01
CA THR A 622 39.61 -8.40 -4.75
C THR A 622 39.52 -8.69 -3.27
N PHE A 623 38.32 -8.56 -2.70
CA PHE A 623 38.03 -8.97 -1.34
C PHE A 623 37.27 -10.30 -1.36
N ARG A 624 37.92 -11.40 -0.94
CA ARG A 624 37.24 -12.69 -0.74
C ARG A 624 36.68 -12.75 0.66
N VAL A 625 35.35 -12.71 0.81
CA VAL A 625 34.70 -12.95 2.09
C VAL A 625 34.58 -14.46 2.27
N GLY A 626 35.50 -15.06 3.02
CA GLY A 626 35.43 -16.47 3.37
C GLY A 626 34.21 -16.73 4.25
N ARG A 627 33.16 -17.33 3.70
CA ARG A 627 32.07 -17.90 4.51
C ARG A 627 32.64 -19.17 5.14
N GLN A 628 33.09 -19.06 6.38
CA GLN A 628 33.63 -20.19 7.13
C GLN A 628 32.53 -21.26 7.22
N ARG A 629 32.68 -22.32 6.42
CA ARG A 629 31.91 -23.56 6.56
C ARG A 629 32.09 -24.02 8.00
N ARG A 630 31.01 -24.03 8.79
CA ARG A 630 30.95 -24.84 10.01
C ARG A 630 30.86 -26.30 9.56
N ASP A 631 31.98 -26.87 9.17
CA ASP A 631 32.13 -28.33 9.10
C ASP A 631 32.63 -28.80 10.47
N ASP A 632 31.85 -29.72 11.04
CA ASP A 632 32.20 -30.81 11.96
C ASP A 632 33.04 -30.51 13.21
N ARG A 633 32.35 -30.57 14.37
CA ARG A 633 33.00 -31.02 15.61
C ARG A 633 33.21 -32.52 15.53
N PRO A 634 34.42 -33.04 15.76
CA PRO A 634 34.65 -34.47 15.91
C PRO A 634 34.33 -34.95 17.34
N ALA A 635 33.75 -36.15 17.38
CA ALA A 635 33.51 -37.09 18.50
C ALA A 635 32.57 -36.64 19.65
#